data_AF-A0A6J4V3S6-F1
#
_entry.id   AF-A0A6J4V3S6-F1
#
_cell.length_a   1.000
_cell.length_b   1.000
_cell.length_c   1.000
_cell.angle_alpha   90.00
_cell.angle_beta   90.00
_cell.angle_gamma   90.00
#
_symmetry.space_group_name_H-M   'P 1'
#
loop_
_entity.id
_entity.type
_entity.pdbx_description
1 polymer ?
#
loop_
_entity_poly.entity_id
_entity_poly.type
_entity_poly.pdbx_seq_one_letter_code
_entity_poly.pdbx_strand_id
1 'polypeptide(L)'
;MALPFRPGRADLHLVGRPSPEAAVPPELWGGIECTVNRVGDVWFDQIARSGHADRLDDLDRIAALGIRTLRYPLLWERVAPDGLERAAWRWSDERLGRLRELGIRPIVGLVHHGSGPAGTDLLDPGFAPGLAAFARAAAARYPWVEDWTPVNEPLTTARFAALYGHWYPHARSDRAFIRALVNQCTGVKLAMAAIRETIPEARLVQTEDLGKTWSTPRLAYQADFENERRWLTLDLLCGRVDRTHPLWSHLWWLGLKGEDLHHFVDDPCPPDVIGFNYYLTTERFLDDRLDHYPPDLRGGNGRDEYVDVEAVRVRREGIDGVGPLLREAWARYRRQLAITEAHLGCTREDQIRWLAEVWGEARAVRADGVDLRAVTVWSLLGAYDWHCLLTRCEDHYEPGVFDLRAPFPRPTALAALAAQLAAGQEPDHPLLADPGWWRRPERLLFPPWPPESGAAGAVAPAVATGRTMATAGPDGETRHRRGPGERGAAVAIAGRSAGRPGPGRERWRVRPPRQAQPLLIVGADEPLGRALVVACAARGIRATAVEVTAANGASLSATIDEHLPWAVIDARQRFGAAADGQRERGGRRAVEEVGLLAAACAEQSVTLVAMSSAHVFDGAKGTPYVESDPISPVGPRGHVHAAVEATVADLHPAPLIVRAGEALPSPDGGRHGLGEAPSVVAGGGEDPADLVSVAALPDLAEAMLDLLIDGESGVWHLAHPEPMGRDELVRAEGLVGDLAGEEPSSSLATVADEVGTHTPVSSALLGSERGWVMPSLARALDGIARSA
;
A
#
# COMPACT_ATOMS: atom_id res chain seq x y z
N MET A 1 -24.20 47.32 -17.56
CA MET A 1 -25.56 47.18 -17.02
C MET A 1 -26.15 45.92 -17.65
N ALA A 2 -26.38 44.91 -16.80
CA ALA A 2 -27.07 43.61 -16.91
C ALA A 2 -27.78 43.25 -18.24
N LEU A 3 -27.74 42.01 -18.77
CA LEU A 3 -28.26 40.74 -18.22
C LEU A 3 -27.77 39.51 -19.05
N PRO A 4 -27.98 38.25 -18.58
CA PRO A 4 -27.04 37.13 -18.72
C PRO A 4 -27.35 36.13 -19.85
N PHE A 5 -26.30 35.46 -20.33
CA PHE A 5 -26.36 34.35 -21.27
C PHE A 5 -26.69 33.04 -20.52
N ARG A 6 -27.82 32.39 -20.87
CA ARG A 6 -28.16 31.03 -20.43
C ARG A 6 -27.54 30.02 -21.41
N PRO A 7 -26.81 28.99 -20.97
CA PRO A 7 -26.44 27.90 -21.85
C PRO A 7 -27.66 27.03 -22.14
N GLY A 8 -27.89 26.77 -23.44
CA GLY A 8 -28.97 25.92 -23.93
C GLY A 8 -28.82 24.47 -23.46
N ARG A 9 -29.96 23.85 -23.15
CA ARG A 9 -30.09 22.41 -22.97
C ARG A 9 -29.71 21.73 -24.29
N ALA A 10 -28.63 20.97 -24.29
CA ALA A 10 -28.41 19.94 -25.30
C ALA A 10 -29.24 18.72 -24.93
N ASP A 11 -30.07 18.27 -25.88
CA ASP A 11 -30.96 17.13 -25.74
C ASP A 11 -30.18 15.82 -25.53
N LEU A 12 -30.21 15.35 -24.28
CA LEU A 12 -29.80 14.00 -23.88
C LEU A 12 -30.93 13.02 -24.23
N HIS A 13 -31.03 12.53 -25.46
CA HIS A 13 -31.79 11.30 -25.75
C HIS A 13 -31.27 10.58 -27.01
N LEU A 14 -30.49 9.53 -26.80
CA LEU A 14 -30.77 8.15 -27.21
C LEU A 14 -29.57 7.29 -26.79
N VAL A 15 -29.61 6.79 -25.55
CA VAL A 15 -28.74 5.71 -25.09
C VAL A 15 -29.14 4.47 -25.88
N GLY A 16 -28.35 4.15 -26.91
CA GLY A 16 -28.41 2.85 -27.57
C GLY A 16 -28.24 1.74 -26.53
N ARG A 17 -28.88 0.59 -26.73
CA ARG A 17 -28.63 -0.59 -25.89
C ARG A 17 -27.12 -0.82 -25.81
N PRO A 18 -26.55 -1.09 -24.62
CA PRO A 18 -25.14 -1.44 -24.51
C PRO A 18 -24.84 -2.57 -25.50
N SER A 19 -23.76 -2.43 -26.27
CA SER A 19 -23.29 -3.50 -27.15
C SER A 19 -23.00 -4.75 -26.29
N PRO A 20 -23.06 -5.96 -26.85
CA PRO A 20 -22.69 -7.19 -26.14
C PRO A 20 -21.27 -7.14 -25.52
N GLU A 21 -20.39 -6.30 -26.06
CA GLU A 21 -19.05 -6.04 -25.52
C GLU A 21 -19.05 -5.24 -24.20
N ALA A 22 -20.08 -4.44 -23.91
CA ALA A 22 -20.19 -3.71 -22.65
C ALA A 22 -20.57 -4.61 -21.45
N ALA A 23 -20.90 -5.89 -21.69
CA ALA A 23 -21.23 -6.87 -20.65
C ALA A 23 -20.03 -7.66 -20.11
N VAL A 24 -18.89 -7.65 -20.81
CA VAL A 24 -17.66 -8.32 -20.36
C VAL A 24 -16.90 -7.37 -19.42
N PRO A 25 -16.40 -7.79 -18.24
CA PRO A 25 -15.55 -6.95 -17.39
C PRO A 25 -14.24 -6.55 -18.12
N PRO A 26 -13.55 -5.48 -17.68
CA PRO A 26 -12.18 -5.21 -18.16
C PRO A 26 -11.29 -6.44 -17.89
N GLU A 27 -10.25 -6.63 -18.69
CA GLU A 27 -9.26 -7.67 -18.41
C GLU A 27 -8.43 -7.28 -17.17
N LEU A 28 -8.09 -8.26 -16.32
CA LEU A 28 -7.06 -8.06 -15.32
C LEU A 28 -5.68 -8.32 -15.94
N TRP A 29 -4.86 -7.28 -16.02
CA TRP A 29 -3.45 -7.39 -16.37
C TRP A 29 -2.60 -7.53 -15.12
N GLY A 30 -1.41 -8.13 -15.26
CA GLY A 30 -0.37 -8.09 -14.24
C GLY A 30 0.69 -7.05 -14.56
N GLY A 31 1.35 -6.50 -13.55
CA GLY A 31 2.54 -5.67 -13.73
C GLY A 31 3.59 -5.93 -12.64
N ILE A 32 4.85 -6.03 -13.05
CA ILE A 32 5.99 -6.16 -12.13
C ILE A 32 6.68 -4.80 -12.05
N GLU A 33 7.04 -4.36 -10.85
CA GLU A 33 7.95 -3.23 -10.68
C GLU A 33 9.34 -3.61 -11.21
N CYS A 34 9.80 -2.88 -12.22
CA CYS A 34 11.01 -3.21 -12.96
C CYS A 34 11.97 -2.02 -13.13
N THR A 35 11.75 -0.93 -12.42
CA THR A 35 12.53 0.30 -12.54
C THR A 35 14.03 0.02 -12.38
N VAL A 36 14.79 0.57 -13.32
CA VAL A 36 16.25 0.66 -13.26
C VAL A 36 16.59 2.15 -13.18
N ASN A 37 16.64 2.66 -11.97
CA ASN A 37 16.91 4.08 -11.73
C ASN A 37 18.41 4.32 -11.52
N ARG A 38 18.91 5.48 -11.98
CA ARG A 38 20.29 5.93 -11.74
C ARG A 38 20.28 7.18 -10.87
N VAL A 39 21.09 7.18 -9.80
CA VAL A 39 21.32 8.33 -8.92
C VAL A 39 22.83 8.49 -8.72
N GLY A 40 23.38 9.58 -9.25
CA GLY A 40 24.83 9.71 -9.42
C GLY A 40 25.38 8.56 -10.27
N ASP A 41 26.29 7.78 -9.67
CA ASP A 41 26.90 6.61 -10.28
C ASP A 41 26.38 5.28 -9.68
N VAL A 42 25.23 5.32 -9.02
CA VAL A 42 24.57 4.15 -8.43
C VAL A 42 23.32 3.80 -9.23
N TRP A 43 23.15 2.52 -9.53
CA TRP A 43 21.95 1.98 -10.18
C TRP A 43 21.13 1.17 -9.18
N PHE A 44 19.83 1.43 -9.14
CA PHE A 44 18.87 0.70 -8.34
C PHE A 44 18.00 -0.13 -9.27
N ASP A 45 18.05 -1.45 -9.10
CA ASP A 45 17.43 -2.41 -10.01
C ASP A 45 16.38 -3.26 -9.28
N GLN A 46 15.11 -2.97 -9.54
CA GLN A 46 13.99 -3.64 -8.86
C GLN A 46 13.87 -5.13 -9.23
N ILE A 47 14.31 -5.55 -10.42
CA ILE A 47 14.28 -6.96 -10.84
C ILE A 47 15.31 -7.77 -10.08
N ALA A 48 16.48 -7.19 -9.79
CA ALA A 48 17.46 -7.81 -8.92
C ALA A 48 16.97 -7.85 -7.46
N ARG A 49 16.46 -6.73 -6.93
CA ARG A 49 16.05 -6.60 -5.52
C ARG A 49 14.85 -7.46 -5.15
N SER A 50 13.89 -7.58 -6.04
CA SER A 50 12.77 -8.52 -5.87
C SER A 50 13.21 -9.99 -5.95
N GLY A 51 14.43 -10.30 -6.39
CA GLY A 51 14.90 -11.66 -6.68
C GLY A 51 14.31 -12.27 -7.95
N HIS A 52 13.49 -11.52 -8.70
CA HIS A 52 12.89 -11.99 -9.96
C HIS A 52 13.95 -12.29 -11.04
N ALA A 53 15.14 -11.67 -10.92
CA ALA A 53 16.28 -11.98 -11.76
C ALA A 53 16.58 -13.50 -11.79
N ASP A 54 16.45 -14.17 -10.64
CA ASP A 54 16.88 -15.57 -10.44
C ASP A 54 15.72 -16.56 -10.33
N ARG A 55 14.49 -16.09 -10.12
CA ARG A 55 13.29 -16.92 -9.94
C ARG A 55 12.38 -16.93 -11.17
N LEU A 56 12.57 -17.90 -12.05
CA LEU A 56 11.70 -18.07 -13.24
C LEU A 56 10.27 -18.50 -12.86
N ASP A 57 10.11 -19.26 -11.78
CA ASP A 57 8.82 -19.78 -11.30
C ASP A 57 7.86 -18.70 -10.79
N ASP A 58 8.32 -17.46 -10.61
CA ASP A 58 7.46 -16.30 -10.40
C ASP A 58 6.42 -16.18 -11.54
N LEU A 59 6.79 -16.50 -12.79
CA LEU A 59 5.88 -16.46 -13.94
C LEU A 59 4.78 -17.52 -13.85
N ASP A 60 5.10 -18.70 -13.34
CA ASP A 60 4.14 -19.77 -13.09
C ASP A 60 3.13 -19.38 -12.01
N ARG A 61 3.61 -18.72 -10.94
CA ARG A 61 2.74 -18.20 -9.87
C ARG A 61 1.80 -17.13 -10.40
N ILE A 62 2.29 -16.22 -11.25
CA ILE A 62 1.47 -15.20 -11.91
C ILE A 62 0.41 -15.86 -12.82
N ALA A 63 0.80 -16.88 -13.60
CA ALA A 63 -0.13 -17.62 -14.45
C ALA A 63 -1.23 -18.31 -13.65
N ALA A 64 -0.90 -18.84 -12.46
CA ALA A 64 -1.84 -19.53 -11.57
C ALA A 64 -2.95 -18.61 -11.03
N LEU A 65 -2.72 -17.28 -11.00
CA LEU A 65 -3.76 -16.29 -10.69
C LEU A 65 -4.78 -16.13 -11.82
N GLY A 66 -4.56 -16.73 -12.99
CA GLY A 66 -5.41 -16.57 -14.17
C GLY A 66 -5.07 -15.37 -15.05
N ILE A 67 -3.98 -14.65 -14.76
CA ILE A 67 -3.51 -13.51 -15.56
C ILE A 67 -3.08 -13.99 -16.96
N ARG A 68 -3.56 -13.30 -18.00
CA ARG A 68 -3.28 -13.62 -19.41
C ARG A 68 -2.50 -12.53 -20.16
N THR A 69 -2.35 -11.37 -19.55
CA THR A 69 -1.55 -10.26 -20.09
C THR A 69 -0.68 -9.68 -18.98
N LEU A 70 0.61 -9.51 -19.25
CA LEU A 70 1.60 -9.08 -18.26
C LEU A 70 2.45 -7.95 -18.83
N ARG A 71 2.48 -6.80 -18.14
CA ARG A 71 3.48 -5.76 -18.39
C ARG A 71 4.84 -6.28 -17.92
N TYR A 72 5.77 -6.45 -18.87
CA TYR A 72 6.99 -7.19 -18.62
C TYR A 72 8.24 -6.47 -19.16
N PRO A 73 9.34 -6.43 -18.39
CA PRO A 73 10.55 -5.71 -18.78
C PRO A 73 11.36 -6.42 -19.87
N LEU A 74 11.83 -5.65 -20.84
CA LEU A 74 12.93 -5.95 -21.75
C LEU A 74 13.87 -4.74 -21.77
N LEU A 75 14.39 -4.38 -20.60
CA LEU A 75 15.02 -3.08 -20.37
C LEU A 75 16.37 -2.93 -21.09
N TRP A 76 16.55 -1.81 -21.77
CA TRP A 76 17.74 -1.49 -22.54
C TRP A 76 19.01 -1.52 -21.67
N GLU A 77 18.93 -0.95 -20.47
CA GLU A 77 19.99 -0.85 -19.47
C GLU A 77 20.50 -2.20 -18.99
N ARG A 78 19.60 -3.19 -18.92
CA ARG A 78 19.94 -4.55 -18.47
C ARG A 78 20.41 -5.43 -19.62
N VAL A 79 19.79 -5.30 -20.79
CA VAL A 79 20.09 -6.18 -21.93
C VAL A 79 21.36 -5.74 -22.64
N ALA A 80 21.58 -4.44 -22.83
CA ALA A 80 22.72 -3.93 -23.60
C ALA A 80 23.48 -2.82 -22.86
N PRO A 81 23.96 -3.04 -21.61
CA PRO A 81 24.68 -2.04 -20.83
C PRO A 81 25.96 -1.56 -21.53
N ASP A 82 26.64 -2.47 -22.25
CA ASP A 82 27.89 -2.21 -22.99
C ASP A 82 27.68 -2.13 -24.52
N GLY A 83 26.47 -1.79 -24.95
CA GLY A 83 26.09 -1.68 -26.35
C GLY A 83 25.53 -2.97 -26.97
N LEU A 84 24.87 -2.82 -28.13
CA LEU A 84 24.05 -3.87 -28.75
C LEU A 84 24.86 -5.09 -29.22
N GLU A 85 26.11 -4.91 -29.64
CA GLU A 85 26.98 -6.02 -30.06
C GLU A 85 27.26 -7.02 -28.94
N ARG A 86 27.16 -6.57 -27.68
CA ARG A 86 27.39 -7.36 -26.47
C ARG A 86 26.10 -7.65 -25.70
N ALA A 87 24.94 -7.46 -26.33
CA ALA A 87 23.65 -7.61 -25.67
C ALA A 87 23.43 -9.01 -25.08
N ALA A 88 23.07 -9.06 -23.80
CA ALA A 88 22.88 -10.27 -23.00
C ALA A 88 21.42 -10.74 -23.05
N TRP A 89 21.01 -11.35 -24.16
CA TRP A 89 19.61 -11.77 -24.39
C TRP A 89 19.17 -13.00 -23.58
N ARG A 90 20.09 -13.79 -23.03
CA ARG A 90 19.79 -15.09 -22.39
C ARG A 90 18.68 -14.98 -21.33
N TRP A 91 18.74 -13.95 -20.49
CA TRP A 91 17.72 -13.74 -19.45
C TRP A 91 16.34 -13.52 -20.09
N SER A 92 16.25 -12.57 -21.02
CA SER A 92 15.01 -12.23 -21.72
C SER A 92 14.43 -13.38 -22.54
N ASP A 93 15.29 -14.18 -23.20
CA ASP A 93 14.88 -15.35 -23.96
C ASP A 93 14.16 -16.38 -23.08
N GLU A 94 14.72 -16.66 -21.91
CA GLU A 94 14.16 -17.61 -20.95
C GLU A 94 12.81 -17.13 -20.43
N ARG A 95 12.68 -15.83 -20.09
CA ARG A 95 11.44 -15.28 -19.49
C ARG A 95 10.34 -15.09 -20.54
N LEU A 96 10.64 -14.46 -21.68
CA LEU A 96 9.66 -14.29 -22.75
C LEU A 96 9.27 -15.64 -23.38
N GLY A 97 10.20 -16.60 -23.44
CA GLY A 97 9.90 -17.99 -23.80
C GLY A 97 8.92 -18.62 -22.84
N ARG A 98 9.16 -18.50 -21.52
CA ARG A 98 8.26 -19.03 -20.49
C ARG A 98 6.87 -18.39 -20.52
N LEU A 99 6.77 -17.06 -20.70
CA LEU A 99 5.48 -16.38 -20.87
C LEU A 99 4.68 -16.96 -22.05
N ARG A 100 5.36 -17.22 -23.17
CA ARG A 100 4.73 -17.81 -24.35
C ARG A 100 4.23 -19.24 -24.09
N GLU A 101 5.00 -20.06 -23.37
CA GLU A 101 4.59 -21.40 -22.96
C GLU A 101 3.37 -21.38 -22.03
N LEU A 102 3.31 -20.42 -21.11
CA LEU A 102 2.19 -20.22 -20.19
C LEU A 102 0.96 -19.59 -20.87
N GLY A 103 1.08 -19.14 -22.13
CA GLY A 103 0.03 -18.46 -22.86
C GLY A 103 -0.27 -17.06 -22.31
N ILE A 104 0.73 -16.39 -21.74
CA ILE A 104 0.66 -15.01 -21.27
C ILE A 104 1.17 -14.08 -22.37
N ARG A 105 0.37 -13.07 -22.73
CA ARG A 105 0.76 -12.02 -23.68
C ARG A 105 1.60 -10.96 -22.95
N PRO A 106 2.86 -10.70 -23.35
CA PRO A 106 3.64 -9.62 -22.76
C PRO A 106 3.27 -8.26 -23.40
N ILE A 107 3.17 -7.23 -22.56
CA ILE A 107 3.32 -5.83 -22.97
C ILE A 107 4.76 -5.45 -22.64
N VAL A 108 5.62 -5.36 -23.65
CA VAL A 108 7.07 -5.28 -23.47
C VAL A 108 7.53 -3.84 -23.23
N GLY A 109 8.13 -3.60 -22.06
CA GLY A 109 8.70 -2.31 -21.66
C GLY A 109 10.20 -2.20 -21.97
N LEU A 110 10.65 -1.13 -22.64
CA LEU A 110 12.07 -0.98 -23.03
C LEU A 110 12.89 -0.08 -22.09
N VAL A 111 12.25 0.89 -21.43
CA VAL A 111 12.84 1.74 -20.38
C VAL A 111 11.75 2.06 -19.34
N HIS A 112 12.07 1.91 -18.05
CA HIS A 112 11.14 2.15 -16.94
C HIS A 112 11.77 3.05 -15.87
N HIS A 113 11.47 4.36 -15.93
CA HIS A 113 12.12 5.43 -15.13
C HIS A 113 13.66 5.46 -15.20
N GLY A 114 14.24 4.73 -16.14
CA GLY A 114 15.67 4.74 -16.45
C GLY A 114 16.02 5.79 -17.50
N SER A 115 17.32 5.94 -17.75
CA SER A 115 17.87 6.91 -18.72
C SER A 115 18.67 6.24 -19.84
N GLY A 116 18.49 4.93 -20.03
CA GLY A 116 19.30 4.11 -20.92
C GLY A 116 20.63 3.67 -20.27
N PRO A 117 21.45 2.89 -21.00
CA PRO A 117 22.76 2.44 -20.55
C PRO A 117 23.66 3.60 -20.09
N ALA A 118 24.73 3.31 -19.35
CA ALA A 118 25.56 4.31 -18.69
C ALA A 118 26.14 5.43 -19.60
N GLY A 119 26.24 5.16 -20.91
CA GLY A 119 26.74 6.09 -21.92
C GLY A 119 25.71 7.06 -22.53
N THR A 120 24.47 7.07 -22.05
CA THR A 120 23.41 8.01 -22.48
C THR A 120 22.68 8.58 -21.27
N ASP A 121 21.90 9.64 -21.49
CA ASP A 121 20.98 10.19 -20.51
C ASP A 121 19.75 10.83 -21.19
N LEU A 122 18.75 11.30 -20.43
CA LEU A 122 17.51 11.83 -21.00
C LEU A 122 17.69 13.15 -21.77
N LEU A 123 18.76 13.90 -21.54
CA LEU A 123 19.14 15.12 -22.26
C LEU A 123 20.06 14.84 -23.45
N ASP A 124 20.68 13.66 -23.51
CA ASP A 124 21.55 13.25 -24.60
C ASP A 124 20.73 13.08 -25.90
N PRO A 125 21.08 13.79 -27.00
CA PRO A 125 20.46 13.56 -28.30
C PRO A 125 20.62 12.13 -28.83
N GLY A 126 21.59 11.36 -28.31
CA GLY A 126 21.81 9.94 -28.60
C GLY A 126 20.78 8.98 -27.99
N PHE A 127 20.01 9.42 -26.98
CA PHE A 127 19.02 8.57 -26.30
C PHE A 127 17.99 8.00 -27.27
N ALA A 128 17.32 8.86 -28.04
CA ALA A 128 16.23 8.45 -28.92
C ALA A 128 16.69 7.52 -30.07
N PRO A 129 17.78 7.82 -30.81
CA PRO A 129 18.33 6.89 -31.79
C PRO A 129 18.83 5.58 -31.18
N GLY A 130 19.45 5.64 -29.99
CA GLY A 130 19.93 4.44 -29.28
C GLY A 130 18.79 3.52 -28.87
N LEU A 131 17.72 4.07 -28.29
CA LEU A 131 16.52 3.34 -27.94
C LEU A 131 15.87 2.70 -29.18
N ALA A 132 15.83 3.41 -30.31
CA ALA A 132 15.30 2.87 -31.56
C ALA A 132 16.13 1.71 -32.12
N ALA A 133 17.46 1.79 -32.01
CA ALA A 133 18.36 0.71 -32.40
C ALA A 133 18.15 -0.54 -31.51
N PHE A 134 17.97 -0.34 -30.20
CA PHE A 134 17.63 -1.42 -29.28
C PHE A 134 16.25 -2.03 -29.58
N ALA A 135 15.24 -1.19 -29.79
CA ALA A 135 13.88 -1.61 -30.14
C ALA A 135 13.83 -2.46 -31.42
N ARG A 136 14.62 -2.07 -32.44
CA ARG A 136 14.81 -2.86 -33.67
C ARG A 136 15.36 -4.26 -33.38
N ALA A 137 16.41 -4.34 -32.56
CA ALA A 137 17.02 -5.62 -32.19
C ALA A 137 16.05 -6.50 -31.39
N ALA A 138 15.30 -5.89 -30.46
CA ALA A 138 14.27 -6.56 -29.69
C ALA A 138 13.14 -7.11 -30.58
N ALA A 139 12.61 -6.31 -31.52
CA ALA A 139 11.55 -6.74 -32.43
C ALA A 139 12.01 -7.86 -33.38
N ALA A 140 13.23 -7.77 -33.91
CA ALA A 140 13.83 -8.82 -34.74
C ALA A 140 13.97 -10.14 -33.98
N ARG A 141 14.27 -10.07 -32.67
CA ARG A 141 14.44 -11.23 -31.81
C ARG A 141 13.10 -11.83 -31.36
N TYR A 142 12.11 -11.00 -31.09
CA TYR A 142 10.80 -11.40 -30.59
C TYR A 142 9.67 -10.94 -31.53
N PRO A 143 9.62 -11.44 -32.79
CA PRO A 143 8.69 -10.98 -33.82
C PRO A 143 7.20 -11.32 -33.54
N TRP A 144 6.94 -12.03 -32.44
CA TRP A 144 5.60 -12.44 -32.00
C TRP A 144 5.01 -11.51 -30.94
N VAL A 145 5.77 -10.53 -30.43
CA VAL A 145 5.28 -9.58 -29.42
C VAL A 145 4.49 -8.47 -30.11
N GLU A 146 3.22 -8.33 -29.72
CA GLU A 146 2.28 -7.37 -30.32
C GLU A 146 2.24 -6.03 -29.59
N ASP A 147 2.41 -6.02 -28.27
CA ASP A 147 2.22 -4.84 -27.42
C ASP A 147 3.54 -4.32 -26.84
N TRP A 148 3.78 -3.01 -26.99
CA TRP A 148 5.05 -2.38 -26.63
C TRP A 148 4.84 -1.08 -25.85
N THR A 149 5.65 -0.87 -24.82
CA THR A 149 5.79 0.39 -24.07
C THR A 149 7.26 0.82 -24.14
N PRO A 150 7.69 1.56 -25.18
CA PRO A 150 9.10 1.95 -25.30
C PRO A 150 9.63 2.75 -24.10
N VAL A 151 8.83 3.67 -23.56
CA VAL A 151 9.19 4.47 -22.38
C VAL A 151 7.98 4.55 -21.44
N ASN A 152 8.17 4.16 -20.18
CA ASN A 152 7.17 4.34 -19.12
C ASN A 152 7.15 5.79 -18.62
N GLU A 153 5.95 6.38 -18.53
CA GLU A 153 5.71 7.74 -18.01
C GLU A 153 6.78 8.80 -18.38
N PRO A 154 6.90 9.19 -19.66
CA PRO A 154 7.87 10.19 -20.11
C PRO A 154 7.81 11.51 -19.32
N LEU A 155 6.61 12.01 -18.98
CA LEU A 155 6.45 13.28 -18.28
C LEU A 155 6.89 13.15 -16.82
N THR A 156 6.42 12.12 -16.11
CA THR A 156 6.87 11.86 -14.74
C THR A 156 8.38 11.70 -14.66
N THR A 157 8.96 10.87 -15.53
CA THR A 157 10.41 10.63 -15.55
C THR A 157 11.18 11.93 -15.83
N ALA A 158 10.73 12.74 -16.78
CA ALA A 158 11.36 14.04 -17.06
C ALA A 158 11.27 15.01 -15.86
N ARG A 159 10.14 15.04 -15.13
CA ARG A 159 9.98 15.86 -13.93
C ARG A 159 11.01 15.47 -12.86
N PHE A 160 11.07 14.18 -12.51
CA PHE A 160 11.99 13.70 -11.48
C PHE A 160 13.46 13.84 -11.89
N ALA A 161 13.81 13.63 -13.16
CA ALA A 161 15.19 13.69 -13.63
C ALA A 161 15.73 15.10 -13.87
N ALA A 162 14.89 16.02 -14.37
CA ALA A 162 15.36 17.29 -14.93
C ALA A 162 14.63 18.55 -14.44
N LEU A 163 13.45 18.40 -13.81
CA LEU A 163 12.78 19.51 -13.13
C LEU A 163 13.18 19.56 -11.64
N TYR A 164 13.04 18.43 -10.95
CA TYR A 164 13.34 18.29 -9.53
C TYR A 164 14.78 17.83 -9.27
N GLY A 165 15.36 17.10 -10.22
CA GLY A 165 16.74 16.61 -10.16
C GLY A 165 16.97 15.50 -9.13
N HIS A 166 15.94 14.69 -8.87
CA HIS A 166 16.02 13.50 -8.00
C HIS A 166 16.73 12.34 -8.69
N TRP A 167 16.47 12.15 -9.98
CA TRP A 167 17.06 11.07 -10.79
C TRP A 167 18.07 11.63 -11.79
N TYR A 168 18.94 10.77 -12.31
CA TYR A 168 19.94 11.15 -13.32
C TYR A 168 19.26 11.76 -14.56
N PRO A 169 19.80 12.85 -15.16
CA PRO A 169 21.08 13.50 -14.89
C PRO A 169 21.06 14.59 -13.80
N HIS A 170 20.05 14.63 -12.93
CA HIS A 170 19.91 15.59 -11.82
C HIS A 170 19.82 17.05 -12.24
N ALA A 171 19.34 17.32 -13.46
CA ALA A 171 19.10 18.69 -13.90
C ALA A 171 17.95 19.30 -13.09
N ARG A 172 17.97 20.63 -12.96
CA ARG A 172 16.97 21.42 -12.22
C ARG A 172 16.57 22.65 -13.03
N SER A 173 15.99 22.42 -14.20
CA SER A 173 15.65 23.49 -15.14
C SER A 173 14.45 23.12 -15.99
N ASP A 174 13.49 24.04 -16.15
CA ASP A 174 12.36 23.87 -17.06
C ASP A 174 12.80 23.56 -18.50
N ARG A 175 13.93 24.13 -18.96
CA ARG A 175 14.47 23.86 -20.30
C ARG A 175 15.00 22.43 -20.42
N ALA A 176 15.71 21.96 -19.40
CA ALA A 176 16.21 20.58 -19.37
C ALA A 176 15.04 19.59 -19.26
N PHE A 177 14.08 19.86 -18.38
CA PHE A 177 12.84 19.09 -18.24
C PHE A 177 12.12 18.91 -19.57
N ILE A 178 11.84 20.00 -20.28
CA ILE A 178 11.14 19.91 -21.56
C ILE A 178 11.98 19.20 -22.63
N ARG A 179 13.30 19.39 -22.66
CA ARG A 179 14.18 18.66 -23.57
C ARG A 179 14.17 17.15 -23.28
N ALA A 180 14.23 16.76 -22.01
CA ALA A 180 14.13 15.36 -21.59
C ALA A 180 12.80 14.73 -22.00
N LEU A 181 11.69 15.44 -21.85
CA LEU A 181 10.37 14.99 -22.31
C LEU A 181 10.34 14.78 -23.83
N VAL A 182 10.81 15.77 -24.61
CA VAL A 182 10.85 15.68 -26.07
C VAL A 182 11.75 14.54 -26.56
N ASN A 183 12.92 14.35 -25.94
CA ASN A 183 13.82 13.25 -26.27
C ASN A 183 13.16 11.90 -26.01
N GLN A 184 12.46 11.73 -24.89
CA GLN A 184 11.73 10.50 -24.58
C GLN A 184 10.58 10.25 -25.57
N CYS A 185 9.74 11.25 -25.86
CA CYS A 185 8.66 11.12 -26.85
C CYS A 185 9.21 10.83 -28.27
N THR A 186 10.35 11.42 -28.62
CA THR A 186 11.05 11.12 -29.88
C THR A 186 11.56 9.67 -29.87
N GLY A 187 12.10 9.20 -28.75
CA GLY A 187 12.50 7.81 -28.54
C GLY A 187 11.34 6.84 -28.74
N VAL A 188 10.16 7.14 -28.18
CA VAL A 188 8.94 6.36 -28.41
C VAL A 188 8.60 6.27 -29.90
N LYS A 189 8.57 7.42 -30.60
CA LYS A 189 8.29 7.46 -32.05
C LYS A 189 9.27 6.60 -32.84
N LEU A 190 10.57 6.80 -32.64
CA LEU A 190 11.61 6.11 -33.39
C LEU A 190 11.64 4.61 -33.06
N ALA A 191 11.43 4.23 -31.79
CA ALA A 191 11.31 2.84 -31.38
C ALA A 191 10.11 2.16 -32.05
N MET A 192 8.92 2.78 -32.04
CA MET A 192 7.74 2.19 -32.69
C MET A 192 7.90 2.10 -34.21
N ALA A 193 8.51 3.09 -34.86
CA ALA A 193 8.84 3.00 -36.27
C ALA A 193 9.75 1.79 -36.55
N ALA A 194 10.83 1.64 -35.77
CA ALA A 194 11.78 0.55 -35.92
C ALA A 194 11.17 -0.84 -35.62
N ILE A 195 10.28 -0.94 -34.62
CA ILE A 195 9.54 -2.17 -34.31
C ILE A 195 8.63 -2.54 -35.47
N ARG A 196 7.88 -1.57 -36.02
CA ARG A 196 6.90 -1.79 -37.10
C ARG A 196 7.52 -2.16 -38.44
N GLU A 197 8.81 -1.92 -38.64
CA GLU A 197 9.53 -2.47 -39.80
C GLU A 197 9.59 -4.01 -39.77
N THR A 198 9.61 -4.62 -38.58
CA THR A 198 9.60 -6.09 -38.40
C THR A 198 8.20 -6.62 -38.10
N ILE A 199 7.42 -5.88 -37.30
CA ILE A 199 6.10 -6.28 -36.79
C ILE A 199 5.09 -5.18 -37.18
N PRO A 200 4.57 -5.16 -38.42
CA PRO A 200 3.73 -4.06 -38.90
C PRO A 200 2.51 -3.75 -38.02
N GLU A 201 1.95 -4.77 -37.37
CA GLU A 201 0.78 -4.67 -36.49
C GLU A 201 1.12 -4.33 -35.03
N ALA A 202 2.39 -4.01 -34.71
CA ALA A 202 2.80 -3.69 -33.35
C ALA A 202 2.07 -2.46 -32.80
N ARG A 203 1.49 -2.64 -31.61
CA ARG A 203 0.69 -1.64 -30.91
C ARG A 203 1.51 -0.90 -29.86
N LEU A 204 1.34 0.42 -29.83
CA LEU A 204 1.88 1.27 -28.79
C LEU A 204 0.91 1.30 -27.60
N VAL A 205 1.36 0.76 -26.46
CA VAL A 205 0.75 0.97 -25.14
C VAL A 205 1.57 2.04 -24.43
N GLN A 206 1.14 3.30 -24.51
CA GLN A 206 1.86 4.42 -23.88
C GLN A 206 1.27 4.70 -22.50
N THR A 207 2.13 4.69 -21.47
CA THR A 207 1.73 4.98 -20.09
C THR A 207 2.04 6.42 -19.70
N GLU A 208 1.22 6.98 -18.81
CA GLU A 208 1.48 8.24 -18.10
C GLU A 208 0.72 8.26 -16.75
N ASP A 209 1.20 9.04 -15.78
CA ASP A 209 0.48 9.33 -14.53
C ASP A 209 -0.79 10.14 -14.80
N LEU A 210 -1.93 9.69 -14.26
CA LEU A 210 -3.23 10.37 -14.44
C LEU A 210 -3.54 11.32 -13.26
N GLY A 211 -2.72 12.37 -13.14
CA GLY A 211 -2.84 13.43 -12.12
C GLY A 211 -3.97 14.43 -12.33
N LYS A 212 -4.38 15.11 -11.27
CA LYS A 212 -5.17 16.36 -11.33
C LYS A 212 -4.76 17.30 -10.20
N THR A 213 -4.58 18.56 -10.54
CA THR A 213 -4.15 19.59 -9.59
C THR A 213 -5.33 20.50 -9.25
N TRP A 214 -5.56 20.64 -7.96
CA TRP A 214 -6.53 21.53 -7.34
C TRP A 214 -5.82 22.68 -6.67
N SER A 215 -6.56 23.73 -6.31
CA SER A 215 -5.95 24.81 -5.55
C SER A 215 -6.95 25.66 -4.76
N THR A 216 -6.42 26.53 -3.91
CA THR A 216 -7.12 27.74 -3.48
C THR A 216 -7.34 28.70 -4.66
N PRO A 217 -8.29 29.65 -4.57
CA PRO A 217 -8.65 30.51 -5.69
C PRO A 217 -7.51 31.37 -6.25
N ARG A 218 -6.55 31.81 -5.41
CA ARG A 218 -5.40 32.61 -5.85
C ARG A 218 -4.50 31.86 -6.82
N LEU A 219 -4.35 30.55 -6.60
CA LEU A 219 -3.44 29.68 -7.33
C LEU A 219 -4.11 28.96 -8.51
N ALA A 220 -5.35 29.31 -8.85
CA ALA A 220 -6.10 28.67 -9.94
C ALA A 220 -5.33 28.68 -11.27
N TYR A 221 -4.60 29.77 -11.57
CA TYR A 221 -3.78 29.86 -12.78
C TYR A 221 -2.67 28.79 -12.84
N GLN A 222 -2.08 28.43 -11.69
CA GLN A 222 -1.03 27.43 -11.60
C GLN A 222 -1.66 26.03 -11.70
N ALA A 223 -2.77 25.79 -11.01
CA ALA A 223 -3.51 24.54 -11.13
C ALA A 223 -3.96 24.29 -12.58
N ASP A 224 -4.48 25.31 -13.26
CA ASP A 224 -4.86 25.23 -14.69
C ASP A 224 -3.65 24.89 -15.56
N PHE A 225 -2.49 25.52 -15.32
CA PHE A 225 -1.25 25.21 -16.03
C PHE A 225 -0.83 23.75 -15.82
N GLU A 226 -0.86 23.25 -14.59
CA GLU A 226 -0.54 21.86 -14.28
C GLU A 226 -1.52 20.86 -14.93
N ASN A 227 -2.80 21.21 -14.94
CA ASN A 227 -3.87 20.40 -15.53
C ASN A 227 -3.81 20.35 -17.07
N GLU A 228 -3.16 21.32 -17.72
CA GLU A 228 -2.77 21.25 -19.13
C GLU A 228 -1.46 20.45 -19.29
N ARG A 229 -0.48 20.66 -18.40
CA ARG A 229 0.85 20.01 -18.48
C ARG A 229 0.78 18.49 -18.33
N ARG A 230 -0.11 17.96 -17.48
CA ARG A 230 -0.28 16.51 -17.29
C ARG A 230 -0.57 15.73 -18.58
N TRP A 231 -1.07 16.39 -19.62
CA TRP A 231 -1.39 15.77 -20.90
C TRP A 231 -0.22 15.76 -21.90
N LEU A 232 0.89 16.43 -21.59
CA LEU A 232 1.87 16.86 -22.59
C LEU A 232 2.53 15.69 -23.35
N THR A 233 2.84 14.56 -22.69
CA THR A 233 3.33 13.34 -23.37
C THR A 233 2.36 12.88 -24.46
N LEU A 234 1.08 12.75 -24.10
CA LEU A 234 0.04 12.23 -24.97
C LEU A 234 -0.32 13.24 -26.07
N ASP A 235 -0.33 14.53 -25.75
CA ASP A 235 -0.56 15.59 -26.72
C ASP A 235 0.56 15.66 -27.76
N LEU A 236 1.84 15.51 -27.35
CA LEU A 236 2.96 15.42 -28.29
C LEU A 236 2.80 14.20 -29.21
N LEU A 237 2.61 13.01 -28.65
CA LEU A 237 2.49 11.79 -29.44
C LEU A 237 1.26 11.79 -30.37
N CYS A 238 0.16 12.42 -29.96
CA CYS A 238 -1.04 12.58 -30.79
C CYS A 238 -0.97 13.76 -31.78
N GLY A 239 0.12 14.52 -31.84
CA GLY A 239 0.28 15.65 -32.74
C GLY A 239 -0.61 16.86 -32.42
N ARG A 240 -0.94 17.07 -31.14
CA ARG A 240 -1.86 18.12 -30.66
C ARG A 240 -1.17 19.40 -30.19
N VAL A 241 0.16 19.38 -30.07
CA VAL A 241 0.94 20.55 -29.63
C VAL A 241 1.27 21.44 -30.83
N ASP A 242 0.27 22.15 -31.34
CA ASP A 242 0.42 23.17 -32.37
C ASP A 242 0.34 24.61 -31.80
N ARG A 243 0.35 25.62 -32.67
CA ARG A 243 0.31 27.05 -32.28
C ARG A 243 -0.93 27.46 -31.49
N THR A 244 -1.98 26.65 -31.50
CA THR A 244 -3.23 26.89 -30.76
C THR A 244 -3.24 26.19 -29.39
N HIS A 245 -2.27 25.31 -29.12
CA HIS A 245 -2.16 24.59 -27.85
C HIS A 245 -1.97 25.58 -26.68
N PRO A 246 -2.66 25.40 -25.53
CA PRO A 246 -2.58 26.31 -24.38
C PRO A 246 -1.14 26.55 -23.87
N LEU A 247 -0.30 25.52 -23.96
CA LEU A 247 1.11 25.59 -23.53
C LEU A 247 2.08 26.06 -24.63
N TRP A 248 1.63 26.31 -25.87
CA TRP A 248 2.53 26.61 -26.99
C TRP A 248 3.50 27.75 -26.69
N SER A 249 2.99 28.89 -26.25
CA SER A 249 3.81 30.08 -25.94
C SER A 249 4.83 29.82 -24.84
N HIS A 250 4.48 28.99 -23.85
CA HIS A 250 5.38 28.61 -22.77
C HIS A 250 6.49 27.68 -23.26
N LEU A 251 6.15 26.64 -24.03
CA LEU A 251 7.12 25.72 -24.64
C LEU A 251 8.08 26.45 -25.58
N TRP A 252 7.56 27.40 -26.37
CA TRP A 252 8.37 28.27 -27.21
C TRP A 252 9.37 29.11 -26.40
N TRP A 253 8.92 29.70 -25.29
CA TRP A 253 9.78 30.49 -24.40
C TRP A 253 10.88 29.63 -23.74
N LEU A 254 10.58 28.37 -23.44
CA LEU A 254 11.57 27.38 -22.96
C LEU A 254 12.56 26.93 -24.03
N GLY A 255 12.37 27.34 -25.28
CA GLY A 255 13.33 27.12 -26.36
C GLY A 255 13.03 25.90 -27.22
N LEU A 256 11.84 25.28 -27.10
CA LEU A 256 11.33 24.39 -28.14
C LEU A 256 10.92 25.21 -29.35
N LYS A 257 11.68 25.12 -30.43
CA LYS A 257 11.39 25.85 -31.66
C LYS A 257 10.39 25.06 -32.50
N GLY A 258 9.85 25.71 -33.54
CA GLY A 258 8.89 25.09 -34.44
C GLY A 258 9.41 23.77 -35.03
N GLU A 259 10.71 23.67 -35.34
CA GLU A 259 11.33 22.44 -35.82
C GLU A 259 11.26 21.26 -34.82
N ASP A 260 11.39 21.52 -33.52
CA ASP A 260 11.28 20.50 -32.46
C ASP A 260 9.84 19.98 -32.30
N LEU A 261 8.83 20.79 -32.64
CA LEU A 261 7.41 20.47 -32.43
C LEU A 261 6.69 20.03 -33.70
N HIS A 262 7.07 20.57 -34.86
CA HIS A 262 6.44 20.24 -36.15
C HIS A 262 6.55 18.75 -36.46
N HIS A 263 7.66 18.08 -36.11
CA HIS A 263 7.79 16.65 -36.39
C HIS A 263 6.77 15.79 -35.62
N PHE A 264 6.20 16.25 -34.50
CA PHE A 264 5.12 15.56 -33.80
C PHE A 264 3.75 15.80 -34.45
N VAL A 265 3.54 17.00 -35.00
CA VAL A 265 2.30 17.39 -35.68
C VAL A 265 2.23 16.78 -37.09
N ASP A 266 3.33 16.83 -37.83
CA ASP A 266 3.43 16.37 -39.21
C ASP A 266 3.44 14.83 -39.32
N ASP A 267 3.95 14.15 -38.29
CA ASP A 267 4.10 12.70 -38.22
C ASP A 267 3.75 12.19 -36.81
N PRO A 268 2.47 12.21 -36.38
CA PRO A 268 2.11 11.79 -35.04
C PRO A 268 2.28 10.27 -34.85
N CYS A 269 2.58 9.84 -33.63
CA CYS A 269 2.58 8.43 -33.22
C CYS A 269 1.57 8.21 -32.09
N PRO A 270 0.26 8.34 -32.38
CA PRO A 270 -0.76 8.21 -31.35
C PRO A 270 -0.73 6.79 -30.76
N PRO A 271 -0.89 6.63 -29.43
CA PRO A 271 -1.00 5.32 -28.82
C PRO A 271 -2.21 4.54 -29.34
N ASP A 272 -2.03 3.24 -29.50
CA ASP A 272 -3.13 2.31 -29.78
C ASP A 272 -3.96 2.10 -28.51
N VAL A 273 -3.27 1.99 -27.37
CA VAL A 273 -3.84 2.01 -26.01
C VAL A 273 -3.13 3.08 -25.19
N ILE A 274 -3.91 3.95 -24.55
CA ILE A 274 -3.41 4.89 -23.55
C ILE A 274 -3.52 4.22 -22.18
N GLY A 275 -2.38 3.94 -21.58
CA GLY A 275 -2.25 3.44 -20.22
C GLY A 275 -2.17 4.58 -19.23
N PHE A 276 -2.90 4.46 -18.12
CA PHE A 276 -2.84 5.40 -17.01
C PHE A 276 -2.39 4.71 -15.74
N ASN A 277 -1.34 5.26 -15.15
CA ASN A 277 -0.90 4.91 -13.81
C ASN A 277 -1.65 5.81 -12.82
N TYR A 278 -2.24 5.24 -11.78
CA TYR A 278 -3.09 6.00 -10.88
C TYR A 278 -2.93 5.59 -9.42
N TYR A 279 -2.62 6.57 -8.57
CA TYR A 279 -2.44 6.42 -7.13
C TYR A 279 -3.29 7.45 -6.37
N LEU A 280 -3.53 7.22 -5.08
CA LEU A 280 -4.26 8.18 -4.24
C LEU A 280 -3.59 9.56 -4.13
N THR A 281 -2.26 9.59 -4.28
CA THR A 281 -1.41 10.78 -4.12
C THR A 281 -1.14 11.51 -5.44
N THR A 282 -1.62 10.96 -6.56
CA THR A 282 -1.54 11.50 -7.92
C THR A 282 -2.37 12.79 -8.08
N GLU A 283 -3.47 12.94 -7.33
CA GLU A 283 -4.18 14.22 -7.24
C GLU A 283 -3.52 15.16 -6.23
N ARG A 284 -3.20 16.38 -6.66
CA ARG A 284 -2.43 17.38 -5.89
C ARG A 284 -3.28 18.59 -5.52
N PHE A 285 -2.90 19.30 -4.47
CA PHE A 285 -3.56 20.52 -4.02
C PHE A 285 -2.52 21.61 -3.73
N LEU A 286 -2.64 22.74 -4.43
CA LEU A 286 -1.81 23.92 -4.22
C LEU A 286 -2.49 24.86 -3.23
N ASP A 287 -1.83 25.15 -2.11
CA ASP A 287 -2.41 25.95 -1.03
C ASP A 287 -1.53 27.17 -0.68
N ASP A 288 -2.13 28.36 -0.74
CA ASP A 288 -1.49 29.63 -0.36
C ASP A 288 -1.63 29.94 1.14
N ARG A 289 -2.30 29.10 1.92
CA ARG A 289 -2.45 29.25 3.38
C ARG A 289 -1.23 28.68 4.12
N LEU A 290 -0.06 29.27 3.90
CA LEU A 290 1.24 28.76 4.37
C LEU A 290 1.35 28.50 5.88
N ASP A 291 0.59 29.21 6.70
CA ASP A 291 0.60 29.06 8.17
C ASP A 291 -0.07 27.77 8.67
N HIS A 292 -0.74 27.04 7.78
CA HIS A 292 -1.34 25.73 8.07
C HIS A 292 -0.38 24.56 7.84
N TYR A 293 0.82 24.81 7.35
CA TYR A 293 1.76 23.79 6.90
C TYR A 293 3.14 23.96 7.53
N PRO A 294 3.87 22.86 7.74
CA PRO A 294 5.29 22.89 8.08
C PRO A 294 6.12 23.72 7.09
N PRO A 295 7.14 24.49 7.55
CA PRO A 295 7.94 25.35 6.69
C PRO A 295 8.69 24.62 5.56
N ASP A 296 9.04 23.36 5.75
CA ASP A 296 9.74 22.49 4.80
C ASP A 296 8.88 22.08 3.59
N LEU A 297 7.55 22.21 3.69
CA LEU A 297 6.63 21.99 2.55
C LEU A 297 6.45 23.24 1.67
N ARG A 298 6.99 24.39 2.09
CA ARG A 298 6.83 25.66 1.37
C ARG A 298 7.71 25.69 0.13
N GLY A 299 7.08 25.91 -1.03
CA GLY A 299 7.73 26.11 -2.30
C GLY A 299 7.10 27.25 -3.07
N GLY A 300 7.16 27.17 -4.40
CA GLY A 300 6.51 28.15 -5.26
C GLY A 300 6.96 28.01 -6.70
N ASN A 301 6.38 28.84 -7.56
CA ASN A 301 6.71 28.92 -8.99
C ASN A 301 7.52 30.19 -9.35
N GLY A 302 8.07 30.87 -8.34
CA GLY A 302 8.76 32.16 -8.49
C GLY A 302 7.82 33.37 -8.66
N ARG A 303 6.49 33.15 -8.77
CA ARG A 303 5.46 34.20 -8.76
C ARG A 303 4.69 34.24 -7.44
N ASP A 304 4.26 33.08 -6.96
CA ASP A 304 3.58 32.90 -5.68
C ASP A 304 4.28 31.80 -4.88
N GLU A 305 4.33 32.00 -3.56
CA GLU A 305 4.68 30.94 -2.61
C GLU A 305 3.44 30.13 -2.25
N TYR A 306 3.58 28.81 -2.21
CA TYR A 306 2.51 27.87 -1.88
C TYR A 306 3.10 26.53 -1.43
N VAL A 307 2.27 25.69 -0.84
CA VAL A 307 2.58 24.27 -0.64
C VAL A 307 1.93 23.42 -1.73
N ASP A 308 2.59 22.34 -2.13
CA ASP A 308 2.04 21.30 -3.01
C ASP A 308 1.91 20.03 -2.17
N VAL A 309 0.68 19.63 -1.86
CA VAL A 309 0.37 18.47 -1.01
C VAL A 309 -0.65 17.56 -1.68
N GLU A 310 -0.80 16.34 -1.20
CA GLU A 310 -1.77 15.39 -1.73
C GLU A 310 -3.20 15.91 -1.49
N ALA A 311 -4.02 15.96 -2.55
CA ALA A 311 -5.38 16.48 -2.45
C ALA A 311 -6.24 15.70 -1.44
N VAL A 312 -6.01 14.39 -1.31
CA VAL A 312 -6.69 13.52 -0.33
C VAL A 312 -6.47 13.95 1.12
N ARG A 313 -5.37 14.67 1.42
CA ARG A 313 -5.00 15.12 2.78
C ARG A 313 -5.57 16.48 3.17
N VAL A 314 -6.19 17.21 2.23
CA VAL A 314 -6.68 18.59 2.45
C VAL A 314 -8.13 18.80 1.97
N ARG A 315 -8.53 18.20 0.85
CA ARG A 315 -9.86 18.42 0.29
C ARG A 315 -10.93 17.78 1.15
N ARG A 316 -11.83 18.59 1.71
CA ARG A 316 -12.96 18.11 2.53
C ARG A 316 -13.85 17.13 1.76
N GLU A 317 -14.06 17.40 0.48
CA GLU A 317 -14.92 16.61 -0.40
C GLU A 317 -14.26 15.29 -0.85
N GLY A 318 -12.95 15.13 -0.60
CA GLY A 318 -12.14 14.04 -1.13
C GLY A 318 -11.51 14.39 -2.48
N ILE A 319 -10.98 13.36 -3.13
CA ILE A 319 -10.41 13.42 -4.48
C ILE A 319 -11.47 13.04 -5.53
N ASP A 320 -11.26 13.39 -6.80
CA ASP A 320 -12.20 13.01 -7.85
C ASP A 320 -12.18 11.50 -8.09
N GLY A 321 -11.00 10.88 -8.03
CA GLY A 321 -10.83 9.45 -8.29
C GLY A 321 -10.57 9.15 -9.77
N VAL A 322 -10.20 7.90 -10.06
CA VAL A 322 -9.82 7.46 -11.41
C VAL A 322 -10.98 7.56 -12.42
N GLY A 323 -12.22 7.35 -11.96
CA GLY A 323 -13.39 7.29 -12.82
C GLY A 323 -13.64 8.57 -13.63
N PRO A 324 -13.82 9.74 -12.98
CA PRO A 324 -13.95 11.02 -13.67
C PRO A 324 -12.77 11.34 -14.60
N LEU A 325 -11.54 11.07 -14.16
CA LEU A 325 -10.33 11.36 -14.94
C LEU A 325 -10.22 10.50 -16.21
N LEU A 326 -10.62 9.22 -16.14
CA LEU A 326 -10.71 8.36 -17.33
C LEU A 326 -11.76 8.87 -18.33
N ARG A 327 -12.88 9.44 -17.86
CA ARG A 327 -13.87 10.07 -18.74
C ARG A 327 -13.33 11.34 -19.39
N GLU A 328 -12.55 12.14 -18.67
CA GLU A 328 -11.82 13.29 -19.24
C GLU A 328 -10.85 12.83 -20.35
N ALA A 329 -10.03 11.81 -20.09
CA ALA A 329 -9.11 11.24 -21.06
C ALA A 329 -9.83 10.68 -22.29
N TRP A 330 -10.92 9.92 -22.10
CA TRP A 330 -11.73 9.41 -23.19
C TRP A 330 -12.34 10.53 -24.04
N ALA A 331 -12.88 11.57 -23.40
CA ALA A 331 -13.43 12.72 -24.10
C ALA A 331 -12.36 13.44 -24.94
N ARG A 332 -11.13 13.55 -24.42
CA ARG A 332 -10.00 14.19 -25.09
C ARG A 332 -9.48 13.39 -26.29
N TYR A 333 -9.21 12.10 -26.10
CA TYR A 333 -8.45 11.30 -27.07
C TYR A 333 -9.28 10.33 -27.91
N ARG A 334 -10.41 9.82 -27.38
CA ARG A 334 -11.24 8.78 -28.04
C ARG A 334 -10.44 7.56 -28.51
N ARG A 335 -9.48 7.12 -27.68
CA ARG A 335 -8.60 5.96 -27.87
C ARG A 335 -8.86 4.92 -26.78
N GLN A 336 -8.49 3.66 -27.03
CA GLN A 336 -8.59 2.61 -26.03
C GLN A 336 -7.81 3.02 -24.78
N LEU A 337 -8.40 2.80 -23.60
CA LEU A 337 -7.79 3.13 -22.32
C LEU A 337 -7.46 1.85 -21.55
N ALA A 338 -6.45 1.90 -20.70
CA ALA A 338 -6.20 0.91 -19.66
C ALA A 338 -5.69 1.61 -18.40
N ILE A 339 -5.99 1.04 -17.23
CA ILE A 339 -5.27 1.39 -16.01
C ILE A 339 -4.04 0.49 -15.97
N THR A 340 -2.86 1.06 -16.21
CA THR A 340 -1.60 0.29 -16.36
C THR A 340 -0.85 0.07 -15.07
N GLU A 341 -1.16 0.84 -14.02
CA GLU A 341 -0.72 0.62 -12.64
C GLU A 341 -1.81 1.05 -11.66
N ALA A 342 -2.22 0.13 -10.79
CA ALA A 342 -3.07 0.40 -9.65
C ALA A 342 -2.47 -0.29 -8.41
N HIS A 343 -1.82 0.51 -7.56
CA HIS A 343 -1.21 0.05 -6.31
C HIS A 343 -1.47 1.05 -5.18
N LEU A 344 -1.35 0.55 -3.96
CA LEU A 344 -1.32 1.38 -2.76
C LEU A 344 -0.32 0.78 -1.77
N GLY A 345 0.81 1.46 -1.57
CA GLY A 345 1.77 1.14 -0.51
C GLY A 345 1.13 1.40 0.86
N CYS A 346 0.50 0.38 1.43
CA CYS A 346 -0.27 0.47 2.67
C CYS A 346 -0.52 -0.93 3.25
N THR A 347 -1.35 -1.00 4.29
CA THR A 347 -1.75 -2.25 4.95
C THR A 347 -2.61 -3.12 4.04
N ARG A 348 -2.69 -4.41 4.38
CA ARG A 348 -3.27 -5.43 3.50
C ARG A 348 -4.74 -5.18 3.14
N GLU A 349 -5.53 -4.72 4.09
CA GLU A 349 -6.94 -4.37 3.91
C GLU A 349 -7.15 -3.15 3.01
N ASP A 350 -6.27 -2.15 3.09
CA ASP A 350 -6.39 -0.96 2.25
C ASP A 350 -5.86 -1.22 0.83
N GLN A 351 -4.89 -2.13 0.68
CA GLN A 351 -4.51 -2.68 -0.62
C GLN A 351 -5.68 -3.36 -1.35
N ILE A 352 -6.41 -4.26 -0.68
CA ILE A 352 -7.57 -4.93 -1.30
C ILE A 352 -8.73 -3.97 -1.56
N ARG A 353 -9.00 -3.03 -0.64
CA ARG A 353 -10.04 -1.99 -0.81
C ARG A 353 -9.72 -1.11 -2.02
N TRP A 354 -8.44 -0.77 -2.20
CA TRP A 354 -8.01 0.08 -3.31
C TRP A 354 -8.22 -0.61 -4.66
N LEU A 355 -7.71 -1.84 -4.81
CA LEU A 355 -7.87 -2.59 -6.06
C LEU A 355 -9.35 -2.84 -6.38
N ALA A 356 -10.16 -3.17 -5.37
CA ALA A 356 -11.60 -3.36 -5.53
C ALA A 356 -12.32 -2.05 -5.95
N GLU A 357 -11.95 -0.91 -5.36
CA GLU A 357 -12.50 0.40 -5.73
C GLU A 357 -12.13 0.77 -7.17
N VAL A 358 -10.86 0.64 -7.55
CA VAL A 358 -10.38 0.90 -8.92
C VAL A 358 -11.09 -0.01 -9.92
N TRP A 359 -11.27 -1.29 -9.60
CA TRP A 359 -12.01 -2.23 -10.44
C TRP A 359 -13.49 -1.86 -10.59
N GLY A 360 -14.13 -1.43 -9.50
CA GLY A 360 -15.50 -0.94 -9.51
C GLY A 360 -15.69 0.29 -10.40
N GLU A 361 -14.80 1.28 -10.26
CA GLU A 361 -14.76 2.49 -11.09
C GLU A 361 -14.51 2.16 -12.57
N ALA A 362 -13.58 1.24 -12.86
CA ALA A 362 -13.29 0.78 -14.22
C ALA A 362 -14.55 0.17 -14.88
N ARG A 363 -15.29 -0.67 -14.16
CA ARG A 363 -16.56 -1.22 -14.65
C ARG A 363 -17.62 -0.15 -14.89
N ALA A 364 -17.74 0.81 -13.97
CA ALA A 364 -18.68 1.91 -14.11
C ALA A 364 -18.36 2.80 -15.33
N VAL A 365 -17.09 3.16 -15.51
CA VAL A 365 -16.60 3.93 -16.66
C VAL A 365 -16.86 3.20 -17.98
N ARG A 366 -16.64 1.88 -18.03
CA ARG A 366 -16.95 1.08 -19.22
C ARG A 366 -18.46 0.99 -19.50
N ALA A 367 -19.28 0.88 -18.46
CA ALA A 367 -20.74 0.91 -18.60
C ALA A 367 -21.26 2.24 -19.17
N ASP A 368 -20.53 3.34 -18.94
CA ASP A 368 -20.79 4.67 -19.54
C ASP A 368 -20.31 4.79 -21.00
N GLY A 369 -19.77 3.71 -21.61
CA GLY A 369 -19.35 3.67 -23.01
C GLY A 369 -17.92 4.14 -23.27
N VAL A 370 -17.07 4.20 -22.23
CA VAL A 370 -15.62 4.36 -22.41
C VAL A 370 -15.00 3.01 -22.82
N ASP A 371 -14.13 3.03 -23.83
CA ASP A 371 -13.39 1.85 -24.27
C ASP A 371 -12.20 1.53 -23.33
N LEU A 372 -12.52 1.14 -22.10
CA LEU A 372 -11.54 0.74 -21.08
C LEU A 372 -11.30 -0.77 -21.16
N ARG A 373 -10.08 -1.15 -21.57
CA ARG A 373 -9.70 -2.53 -21.88
C ARG A 373 -9.29 -3.31 -20.65
N ALA A 374 -8.58 -2.69 -19.71
CA ALA A 374 -7.97 -3.42 -18.61
C ALA A 374 -7.73 -2.59 -17.36
N VAL A 375 -7.55 -3.30 -16.26
CA VAL A 375 -6.95 -2.82 -15.00
C VAL A 375 -5.75 -3.69 -14.68
N THR A 376 -4.61 -3.07 -14.39
CA THR A 376 -3.38 -3.78 -14.05
C THR A 376 -3.20 -3.80 -12.54
N VAL A 377 -3.16 -4.99 -11.95
CA VAL A 377 -2.71 -5.12 -10.56
C VAL A 377 -1.20 -4.90 -10.53
N TRP A 378 -0.80 -3.80 -9.90
CA TRP A 378 0.59 -3.44 -9.72
C TRP A 378 0.87 -3.29 -8.22
N SER A 379 2.05 -3.61 -7.70
CA SER A 379 3.01 -4.52 -8.34
C SER A 379 2.77 -5.96 -7.87
N LEU A 380 3.04 -6.92 -8.76
CA LEU A 380 2.89 -8.34 -8.45
C LEU A 380 3.88 -8.81 -7.37
N LEU A 381 5.10 -8.30 -7.38
CA LEU A 381 6.20 -8.73 -6.50
C LEU A 381 6.53 -7.70 -5.40
N GLY A 382 5.69 -6.69 -5.20
CA GLY A 382 5.99 -5.57 -4.32
C GLY A 382 7.01 -4.62 -4.93
N ALA A 383 7.48 -3.67 -4.14
CA ALA A 383 8.41 -2.65 -4.59
C ALA A 383 9.35 -2.22 -3.45
N TYR A 384 10.56 -1.77 -3.78
CA TYR A 384 11.54 -1.35 -2.78
C TYR A 384 11.86 0.13 -2.89
N ASP A 385 11.96 0.81 -1.74
CA ASP A 385 12.46 2.18 -1.54
C ASP A 385 11.71 3.32 -2.27
N TRP A 386 10.47 3.08 -2.70
CA TRP A 386 9.64 4.14 -3.29
C TRP A 386 9.23 5.22 -2.30
N HIS A 387 9.21 4.94 -0.99
CA HIS A 387 9.04 5.95 0.06
C HIS A 387 10.09 7.07 -0.01
N CYS A 388 11.27 6.78 -0.60
CA CYS A 388 12.33 7.75 -0.83
C CYS A 388 12.54 8.06 -2.32
N LEU A 389 11.55 7.74 -3.17
CA LEU A 389 11.60 7.95 -4.62
C LEU A 389 12.82 7.30 -5.28
N LEU A 390 13.26 6.13 -4.77
CA LEU A 390 14.44 5.42 -5.26
C LEU A 390 15.73 6.27 -5.24
N THR A 391 15.81 7.26 -4.34
CA THR A 391 17.01 8.11 -4.19
C THR A 391 18.05 7.53 -3.25
N ARG A 392 17.65 6.56 -2.41
CA ARG A 392 18.49 5.89 -1.42
C ARG A 392 18.17 4.39 -1.40
N CYS A 393 19.15 3.59 -0.97
CA CYS A 393 18.96 2.17 -0.70
C CYS A 393 18.74 2.00 0.80
N GLU A 394 17.49 1.80 1.22
CA GLU A 394 17.12 1.60 2.62
C GLU A 394 16.52 0.20 2.86
N ASP A 395 16.39 -0.61 1.80
CA ASP A 395 15.77 -1.93 1.82
C ASP A 395 14.35 -1.92 2.43
N HIS A 396 13.65 -0.80 2.27
CA HIS A 396 12.26 -0.67 2.64
C HIS A 396 11.40 -1.38 1.60
N TYR A 397 10.84 -2.52 1.96
CA TYR A 397 9.98 -3.33 1.10
C TYR A 397 8.50 -3.03 1.34
N GLU A 398 7.78 -2.72 0.27
CA GLU A 398 6.32 -2.61 0.22
C GLU A 398 5.76 -3.88 -0.43
N PRO A 399 4.99 -4.73 0.31
CA PRO A 399 4.46 -5.97 -0.22
C PRO A 399 3.47 -5.79 -1.38
N GLY A 400 3.52 -6.69 -2.35
CA GLY A 400 2.59 -6.73 -3.49
C GLY A 400 1.56 -7.85 -3.40
N VAL A 401 1.16 -8.35 -4.58
CA VAL A 401 0.32 -9.56 -4.71
C VAL A 401 1.00 -10.78 -4.09
N PHE A 402 2.33 -10.85 -4.21
CA PHE A 402 3.18 -11.76 -3.47
C PHE A 402 4.08 -10.98 -2.52
N ASP A 403 4.21 -11.50 -1.30
CA ASP A 403 5.15 -11.05 -0.28
C ASP A 403 6.46 -11.81 -0.42
N LEU A 404 7.57 -11.06 -0.51
CA LEU A 404 8.90 -11.60 -0.75
C LEU A 404 9.77 -11.76 0.50
N ARG A 405 9.23 -11.49 1.70
CA ARG A 405 9.98 -11.65 2.96
C ARG A 405 10.23 -13.11 3.34
N ALA A 406 9.51 -14.03 2.71
CA ALA A 406 9.69 -15.47 2.82
C ALA A 406 10.74 -15.98 1.80
N PRO A 407 11.35 -17.17 2.03
CA PRO A 407 12.29 -17.77 1.06
C PRO A 407 11.70 -17.96 -0.34
N PHE A 408 10.37 -18.05 -0.45
CA PHE A 408 9.62 -18.11 -1.70
C PHE A 408 8.49 -17.09 -1.69
N PRO A 409 8.08 -16.53 -2.85
CA PRO A 409 6.97 -15.59 -2.92
C PRO A 409 5.68 -16.18 -2.34
N ARG A 410 5.18 -15.56 -1.27
CA ARG A 410 3.97 -15.97 -0.55
C ARG A 410 2.77 -15.17 -1.03
N PRO A 411 1.65 -15.80 -1.43
CA PRO A 411 0.46 -15.06 -1.85
C PRO A 411 -0.11 -14.25 -0.68
N THR A 412 -0.56 -13.04 -0.98
CA THR A 412 -1.25 -12.16 -0.02
C THR A 412 -2.76 -12.16 -0.28
N ALA A 413 -3.54 -11.45 0.53
CA ALA A 413 -4.97 -11.25 0.26
C ALA A 413 -5.24 -10.63 -1.13
N LEU A 414 -4.29 -9.84 -1.65
CA LEU A 414 -4.35 -9.33 -3.02
C LEU A 414 -4.28 -10.43 -4.08
N ALA A 415 -3.59 -11.55 -3.84
CA ALA A 415 -3.53 -12.69 -4.76
C ALA A 415 -4.90 -13.35 -4.91
N ALA A 416 -5.61 -13.54 -3.79
CA ALA A 416 -6.98 -14.06 -3.82
C ALA A 416 -7.93 -13.12 -4.58
N LEU A 417 -7.85 -11.81 -4.31
CA LEU A 417 -8.64 -10.82 -5.03
C LEU A 417 -8.29 -10.77 -6.52
N ALA A 418 -7.00 -10.78 -6.89
CA ALA A 418 -6.55 -10.81 -8.28
C ALA A 418 -7.08 -12.06 -9.00
N ALA A 419 -7.05 -13.23 -8.36
CA ALA A 419 -7.59 -14.46 -8.94
C ALA A 419 -9.11 -14.39 -9.17
N GLN A 420 -9.86 -13.82 -8.23
CA GLN A 420 -11.30 -13.56 -8.41
C GLN A 420 -11.55 -12.65 -9.61
N LEU A 421 -10.82 -11.54 -9.71
CA LEU A 421 -10.97 -10.56 -10.79
C LEU A 421 -10.59 -11.15 -12.16
N ALA A 422 -9.50 -11.90 -12.24
CA ALA A 422 -9.07 -12.59 -13.45
C ALA A 422 -10.09 -13.65 -13.91
N ALA A 423 -10.79 -14.30 -12.97
CA ALA A 423 -11.88 -15.22 -13.25
C ALA A 423 -13.22 -14.52 -13.58
N GLY A 424 -13.27 -13.18 -13.59
CA GLY A 424 -14.49 -12.41 -13.82
C GLY A 424 -15.50 -12.47 -12.66
N GLN A 425 -15.04 -12.84 -11.46
CA GLN A 425 -15.85 -12.89 -10.26
C GLN A 425 -15.94 -11.50 -9.62
N GLU A 426 -16.99 -11.28 -8.82
CA GLU A 426 -17.10 -10.07 -8.00
C GLU A 426 -16.11 -10.16 -6.82
N PRO A 427 -15.41 -9.08 -6.46
CA PRO A 427 -14.59 -9.01 -5.25
C PRO A 427 -15.32 -9.53 -4.01
N ASP A 428 -14.72 -10.50 -3.35
CA ASP A 428 -15.25 -11.17 -2.17
C ASP A 428 -14.20 -11.21 -1.07
N HIS A 429 -14.33 -10.28 -0.11
CA HIS A 429 -13.56 -10.27 1.13
C HIS A 429 -14.35 -9.51 2.22
N PRO A 430 -14.34 -9.96 3.50
CA PRO A 430 -15.11 -9.33 4.59
C PRO A 430 -14.76 -7.84 4.79
N LEU A 431 -13.49 -7.48 4.63
CA LEU A 431 -13.00 -6.11 4.87
C LEU A 431 -13.38 -5.09 3.77
N LEU A 432 -13.98 -5.53 2.66
CA LEU A 432 -14.47 -4.64 1.59
C LEU A 432 -15.77 -3.91 1.97
N ALA A 433 -16.42 -4.29 3.08
CA ALA A 433 -17.63 -3.63 3.54
C ALA A 433 -17.38 -2.26 4.19
N ASP A 434 -16.15 -2.02 4.67
CA ASP A 434 -15.72 -0.75 5.24
C ASP A 434 -14.86 0.03 4.22
N PRO A 435 -14.92 1.38 4.25
CA PRO A 435 -14.19 2.20 3.30
C PRO A 435 -12.69 2.27 3.63
N GLY A 436 -11.87 2.40 2.59
CA GLY A 436 -10.43 2.64 2.74
C GLY A 436 -10.13 4.00 3.36
N TRP A 437 -8.92 4.16 3.93
CA TRP A 437 -8.55 5.36 4.70
C TRP A 437 -8.82 6.68 3.96
N TRP A 438 -8.69 6.70 2.62
CA TRP A 438 -8.90 7.89 1.77
C TRP A 438 -10.34 8.37 1.69
N ARG A 439 -11.30 7.57 2.15
CA ARG A 439 -12.71 7.96 2.28
C ARG A 439 -13.08 8.32 3.72
N ARG A 440 -12.25 7.99 4.71
CA ARG A 440 -12.50 8.24 6.13
C ARG A 440 -12.08 9.67 6.53
N PRO A 441 -12.65 10.27 7.59
CA PRO A 441 -12.30 11.64 8.00
C PRO A 441 -10.82 11.81 8.41
N GLU A 442 -10.19 10.76 8.94
CA GLU A 442 -8.80 10.76 9.45
C GLU A 442 -7.77 10.95 8.34
N ARG A 443 -8.18 10.88 7.07
CA ARG A 443 -7.31 11.19 5.93
C ARG A 443 -6.77 12.63 5.98
N LEU A 444 -7.51 13.56 6.56
CA LEU A 444 -7.18 14.99 6.57
C LEU A 444 -6.06 15.25 7.57
N LEU A 445 -4.84 15.47 7.06
CA LEU A 445 -3.66 15.78 7.89
C LEU A 445 -3.47 17.29 8.07
N PHE A 446 -4.12 18.10 7.23
CA PHE A 446 -4.04 19.56 7.27
C PHE A 446 -5.45 20.18 7.37
N PRO A 447 -5.57 21.46 7.79
CA PRO A 447 -6.84 22.17 7.84
C PRO A 447 -7.62 22.09 6.53
N PRO A 448 -8.85 21.54 6.54
CA PRO A 448 -9.56 21.18 5.33
C PRO A 448 -9.92 22.39 4.47
N TRP A 449 -9.95 22.17 3.15
CA TRP A 449 -10.46 23.13 2.17
C TRP A 449 -11.65 22.56 1.39
N PRO A 450 -12.70 23.37 1.11
CA PRO A 450 -12.96 24.71 1.68
C PRO A 450 -13.17 24.66 3.21
N PRO A 451 -13.00 25.76 3.95
CA PRO A 451 -13.32 25.82 5.39
C PRO A 451 -14.82 25.61 5.64
N GLU A 452 -15.22 25.29 6.88
CA GLU A 452 -16.64 25.04 7.17
C GLU A 452 -17.43 26.33 7.00
N SER A 453 -18.52 26.27 6.23
CA SER A 453 -19.48 27.37 6.12
C SER A 453 -20.21 27.54 7.45
N GLY A 454 -19.60 28.30 8.37
CA GLY A 454 -20.12 28.55 9.72
C GLY A 454 -19.12 29.08 10.74
N ALA A 455 -17.81 28.98 10.52
CA ALA A 455 -16.78 29.42 11.48
C ALA A 455 -16.09 30.72 11.05
N ALA A 456 -16.85 31.81 10.96
CA ALA A 456 -16.25 33.13 11.22
C ALA A 456 -16.05 33.24 12.73
N GLY A 457 -14.85 32.89 13.21
CA GLY A 457 -14.43 33.13 14.59
C GLY A 457 -14.50 31.92 15.53
N ALA A 458 -13.53 31.01 15.41
CA ALA A 458 -13.01 30.26 16.55
C ALA A 458 -11.58 29.82 16.21
N VAL A 459 -10.61 30.47 16.83
CA VAL A 459 -9.21 30.02 16.83
C VAL A 459 -9.19 28.65 17.51
N ALA A 460 -8.77 27.61 16.78
CA ALA A 460 -8.55 26.29 17.35
C ALA A 460 -7.36 26.34 18.35
N PRO A 461 -7.39 25.58 19.46
CA PRO A 461 -6.26 25.57 20.38
C PRO A 461 -5.07 24.87 19.71
N ALA A 462 -3.91 25.50 19.81
CA ALA A 462 -2.63 24.92 19.40
C ALA A 462 -2.42 23.56 20.10
N VAL A 463 -2.13 22.53 19.31
CA VAL A 463 -1.49 21.31 19.82
C VAL A 463 -0.11 21.73 20.28
N ALA A 464 0.11 21.64 21.60
CA ALA A 464 1.36 22.04 22.24
C ALA A 464 2.48 21.07 21.86
N THR A 465 3.43 21.57 21.07
CA THR A 465 4.83 21.13 21.09
C THR A 465 5.47 21.59 22.42
N GLY A 466 6.41 20.80 22.94
CA GLY A 466 7.08 20.99 24.23
C GLY A 466 7.70 22.39 24.43
N ARG A 467 7.58 22.88 25.67
CA ARG A 467 7.80 24.26 26.17
C ARG A 467 9.26 24.73 26.29
N THR A 468 9.45 26.05 26.26
CA THR A 468 10.26 26.79 27.25
C THR A 468 9.64 28.18 27.53
N MET A 469 10.00 28.77 28.69
CA MET A 469 9.16 29.58 29.58
C MET A 469 9.27 31.13 29.50
N ALA A 470 8.30 31.77 30.23
CA ALA A 470 8.34 33.05 30.99
C ALA A 470 7.92 34.35 30.25
N THR A 471 7.14 35.32 30.76
CA THR A 471 6.41 35.61 32.04
C THR A 471 5.49 36.86 31.88
N ALA A 472 4.40 36.93 32.67
CA ALA A 472 3.74 38.13 33.29
C ALA A 472 2.65 38.98 32.57
N GLY A 473 1.38 38.76 32.97
CA GLY A 473 0.38 39.72 33.55
C GLY A 473 -0.23 40.91 32.76
N PRO A 474 -1.29 41.58 33.28
CA PRO A 474 -2.70 41.13 33.27
C PRO A 474 -3.72 42.21 32.79
N ASP A 475 -5.02 41.85 32.81
CA ASP A 475 -6.24 42.68 33.04
C ASP A 475 -7.32 42.69 31.94
N GLY A 476 -8.59 42.52 32.36
CA GLY A 476 -9.76 43.06 31.65
C GLY A 476 -11.02 42.20 31.59
N GLU A 477 -11.85 42.26 32.62
CA GLU A 477 -13.23 41.74 32.69
C GLU A 477 -14.18 42.33 31.62
N THR A 478 -15.22 41.59 31.18
CA THR A 478 -16.66 41.92 31.45
C THR A 478 -17.71 41.07 30.70
N ARG A 479 -18.53 40.39 31.52
CA ARG A 479 -19.99 40.13 31.53
C ARG A 479 -20.93 40.30 30.30
N HIS A 480 -21.70 39.22 30.10
CA HIS A 480 -23.18 39.08 29.95
C HIS A 480 -23.95 39.76 28.79
N ARG A 481 -24.79 38.97 28.08
CA ARG A 481 -26.24 38.79 28.37
C ARG A 481 -26.94 37.78 27.44
N ARG A 482 -27.92 37.08 28.03
CA ARG A 482 -28.86 36.10 27.46
C ARG A 482 -30.03 36.78 26.72
N GLY A 483 -30.67 36.04 25.81
CA GLY A 483 -32.08 36.20 25.45
C GLY A 483 -32.55 35.18 24.40
N PRO A 484 -33.83 34.71 24.40
CA PRO A 484 -34.14 33.28 24.27
C PRO A 484 -35.24 32.89 23.24
N GLY A 485 -35.48 31.57 23.09
CA GLY A 485 -36.76 30.92 22.70
C GLY A 485 -37.05 30.87 21.18
N GLU A 486 -37.73 29.89 20.58
CA GLU A 486 -38.70 28.84 20.99
C GLU A 486 -38.70 27.74 19.91
N ARG A 487 -38.65 26.44 20.24
CA ARG A 487 -39.74 25.44 20.33
C ARG A 487 -40.69 25.29 19.12
N GLY A 488 -40.74 24.06 18.57
CA GLY A 488 -41.86 23.55 17.76
C GLY A 488 -41.62 22.13 17.26
N ALA A 489 -42.37 21.16 17.79
CA ALA A 489 -42.21 19.72 17.63
C ALA A 489 -43.01 19.13 16.44
N ALA A 490 -42.66 17.87 16.13
CA ALA A 490 -43.15 16.97 15.07
C ALA A 490 -44.66 16.63 15.13
N VAL A 491 -45.19 16.03 14.03
CA VAL A 491 -45.97 14.76 14.01
C VAL A 491 -46.13 14.25 12.57
N ALA A 492 -46.04 12.92 12.42
CA ALA A 492 -46.17 12.11 11.21
C ALA A 492 -47.62 11.74 10.84
N ILE A 493 -47.88 11.37 9.58
CA ILE A 493 -49.07 10.62 9.16
C ILE A 493 -48.67 9.51 8.17
N ALA A 494 -49.07 8.28 8.50
CA ALA A 494 -48.95 7.08 7.68
C ALA A 494 -50.18 6.89 6.76
N GLY A 495 -49.97 6.32 5.58
CA GLY A 495 -51.04 5.86 4.70
C GLY A 495 -50.59 4.65 3.87
N ARG A 496 -51.23 3.50 4.10
CA ARG A 496 -51.10 2.28 3.28
C ARG A 496 -52.19 2.27 2.20
N SER A 497 -51.84 1.91 0.96
CA SER A 497 -52.79 1.34 0.00
C SER A 497 -52.10 0.27 -0.86
N ALA A 498 -52.80 -0.83 -1.07
CA ALA A 498 -52.36 -2.01 -1.82
C ALA A 498 -52.90 -1.95 -3.26
N GLY A 499 -52.05 -2.28 -4.25
CA GLY A 499 -52.40 -2.43 -5.66
C GLY A 499 -51.45 -3.41 -6.36
N ARG A 500 -52.04 -4.34 -7.15
CA ARG A 500 -51.43 -5.51 -7.80
C ARG A 500 -50.47 -5.19 -8.98
N PRO A 501 -49.65 -6.16 -9.46
CA PRO A 501 -48.38 -5.89 -10.13
C PRO A 501 -48.50 -5.75 -11.66
N GLY A 502 -47.78 -4.77 -12.22
CA GLY A 502 -47.52 -4.64 -13.66
C GLY A 502 -46.24 -5.40 -14.08
N PRO A 503 -46.03 -5.62 -15.40
CA PRO A 503 -45.00 -6.52 -15.92
C PRO A 503 -43.59 -6.01 -15.59
N GLY A 504 -42.75 -6.95 -15.16
CA GLY A 504 -41.46 -6.73 -14.53
C GLY A 504 -40.52 -5.83 -15.33
N ARG A 505 -40.36 -4.60 -14.83
CA ARG A 505 -39.08 -3.91 -14.93
C ARG A 505 -38.17 -4.59 -13.93
N GLU A 506 -37.23 -5.40 -14.40
CA GLU A 506 -36.07 -5.77 -13.57
C GLU A 506 -35.31 -4.49 -13.26
N ARG A 507 -35.71 -3.84 -12.16
CA ARG A 507 -34.85 -2.94 -11.42
C ARG A 507 -33.65 -3.79 -11.06
N TRP A 508 -32.48 -3.44 -11.59
CA TRP A 508 -31.19 -3.88 -11.07
C TRP A 508 -31.27 -3.74 -9.55
N ARG A 509 -31.47 -4.86 -8.86
CA ARG A 509 -31.42 -4.91 -7.41
C ARG A 509 -29.96 -4.74 -7.10
N VAL A 510 -29.57 -3.51 -6.75
CA VAL A 510 -28.41 -3.27 -5.88
C VAL A 510 -28.55 -4.29 -4.75
N ARG A 511 -27.65 -5.28 -4.72
CA ARG A 511 -27.59 -6.21 -3.60
C ARG A 511 -27.45 -5.37 -2.32
N PRO A 512 -28.12 -5.74 -1.22
CA PRO A 512 -27.88 -5.06 0.04
C PRO A 512 -26.36 -5.05 0.31
N PRO A 513 -25.79 -3.96 0.86
CA PRO A 513 -24.39 -3.92 1.23
C PRO A 513 -24.08 -5.14 2.09
N ARG A 514 -22.92 -5.78 1.84
CA ARG A 514 -22.42 -6.83 2.73
C ARG A 514 -22.49 -6.31 4.15
N GLN A 515 -23.12 -7.08 5.05
CA GLN A 515 -23.10 -6.75 6.46
C GLN A 515 -21.62 -6.76 6.88
N ALA A 516 -21.12 -5.62 7.34
CA ALA A 516 -19.72 -5.52 7.73
C ALA A 516 -19.48 -6.39 8.98
N GLN A 517 -18.55 -7.35 8.84
CA GLN A 517 -18.23 -8.38 9.82
C GLN A 517 -17.08 -7.91 10.70
N PRO A 518 -17.15 -8.08 12.04
CA PRO A 518 -16.06 -7.74 12.94
C PRO A 518 -15.01 -8.86 13.03
N LEU A 519 -13.81 -8.49 13.50
CA LEU A 519 -12.86 -9.40 14.14
C LEU A 519 -13.26 -9.53 15.62
N LEU A 520 -13.35 -10.75 16.17
CA LEU A 520 -13.48 -10.89 17.63
C LEU A 520 -12.10 -10.98 18.28
N ILE A 521 -11.90 -10.21 19.35
CA ILE A 521 -10.67 -10.24 20.16
C ILE A 521 -11.04 -10.73 21.56
N VAL A 522 -10.54 -11.90 21.93
CA VAL A 522 -10.68 -12.45 23.29
C VAL A 522 -9.49 -11.98 24.14
N GLY A 523 -9.75 -11.47 25.36
CA GLY A 523 -8.70 -10.91 26.21
C GLY A 523 -8.23 -9.54 25.73
N ALA A 524 -9.17 -8.68 25.32
CA ALA A 524 -8.86 -7.34 24.83
C ALA A 524 -8.25 -6.41 25.90
N ASP A 525 -8.40 -6.76 27.18
CA ASP A 525 -7.80 -6.08 28.33
C ASP A 525 -6.36 -6.54 28.61
N GLU A 526 -5.91 -7.68 28.07
CA GLU A 526 -4.53 -8.15 28.16
C GLU A 526 -3.60 -7.33 27.21
N PRO A 527 -2.28 -7.26 27.45
CA PRO A 527 -1.38 -6.37 26.70
C PRO A 527 -1.43 -6.54 25.17
N LEU A 528 -1.45 -7.78 24.68
CA LEU A 528 -1.58 -8.07 23.24
C LEU A 528 -2.97 -7.67 22.72
N GLY A 529 -4.03 -7.93 23.50
CA GLY A 529 -5.39 -7.53 23.15
C GLY A 529 -5.53 -6.03 22.97
N ARG A 530 -4.91 -5.23 23.85
CA ARG A 530 -4.86 -3.75 23.72
C ARG A 530 -4.12 -3.32 22.46
N ALA A 531 -2.97 -3.94 22.17
CA ALA A 531 -2.22 -3.66 20.93
C ALA A 531 -3.05 -3.98 19.68
N LEU A 532 -3.77 -5.10 19.65
CA LEU A 532 -4.65 -5.49 18.55
C LEU A 532 -5.83 -4.51 18.37
N VAL A 533 -6.44 -4.04 19.46
CA VAL A 533 -7.51 -3.03 19.40
C VAL A 533 -7.00 -1.72 18.79
N VAL A 534 -5.82 -1.26 19.20
CA VAL A 534 -5.17 -0.06 18.64
C VAL A 534 -4.85 -0.24 17.16
N ALA A 535 -4.23 -1.37 16.79
CA ALA A 535 -3.89 -1.69 15.40
C ALA A 535 -5.16 -1.75 14.52
N CYS A 536 -6.20 -2.44 14.98
CA CYS A 536 -7.49 -2.51 14.26
C CYS A 536 -8.10 -1.12 14.05
N ALA A 537 -8.09 -0.26 15.07
CA ALA A 537 -8.61 1.10 14.95
C ALA A 537 -7.80 1.94 13.94
N ALA A 538 -6.46 1.88 13.99
CA ALA A 538 -5.58 2.58 13.06
C ALA A 538 -5.78 2.12 11.59
N ARG A 539 -6.01 0.83 11.42
CA ARG A 539 -6.26 0.15 10.13
C ARG A 539 -7.70 0.28 9.62
N GLY A 540 -8.61 0.76 10.48
CA GLY A 540 -10.05 0.74 10.23
C GLY A 540 -10.57 -0.66 9.94
N ILE A 541 -10.09 -1.62 10.73
CA ILE A 541 -10.64 -2.97 10.85
C ILE A 541 -11.63 -2.92 12.01
N ARG A 542 -12.87 -3.33 11.75
CA ARG A 542 -13.87 -3.42 12.80
C ARG A 542 -13.52 -4.58 13.73
N ALA A 543 -13.33 -4.30 15.01
CA ALA A 543 -13.07 -5.30 16.03
C ALA A 543 -14.07 -5.18 17.19
N THR A 544 -14.42 -6.32 17.77
CA THR A 544 -15.28 -6.43 18.96
C THR A 544 -14.55 -7.21 20.03
N ALA A 545 -14.36 -6.61 21.20
CA ALA A 545 -13.84 -7.30 22.37
C ALA A 545 -14.89 -8.26 22.94
N VAL A 546 -14.48 -9.48 23.25
CA VAL A 546 -15.35 -10.52 23.83
C VAL A 546 -14.67 -11.21 24.99
N GLU A 547 -15.46 -11.58 26.00
CA GLU A 547 -14.98 -12.31 27.18
C GLU A 547 -15.36 -13.78 27.08
N VAL A 548 -14.38 -14.67 27.23
CA VAL A 548 -14.59 -16.13 27.19
C VAL A 548 -14.09 -16.75 28.49
N THR A 549 -14.98 -17.51 29.14
CA THR A 549 -14.66 -18.28 30.34
C THR A 549 -15.13 -19.74 30.16
N ALA A 550 -14.47 -20.68 30.83
CA ALA A 550 -14.85 -22.11 30.80
C ALA A 550 -16.33 -22.38 31.16
N ALA A 551 -16.97 -21.50 31.92
CA ALA A 551 -18.39 -21.60 32.29
C ALA A 551 -19.36 -21.23 31.14
N ASN A 552 -18.87 -20.55 30.10
CA ASN A 552 -19.71 -19.89 29.08
C ASN A 552 -19.44 -20.41 27.65
N GLY A 553 -18.90 -21.62 27.46
CA GLY A 553 -18.61 -22.16 26.11
C GLY A 553 -19.81 -22.14 25.15
N ALA A 554 -21.03 -22.42 25.64
CA ALA A 554 -22.27 -22.30 24.86
C ALA A 554 -22.64 -20.84 24.48
N SER A 555 -22.11 -19.86 25.24
CA SER A 555 -22.24 -18.43 24.92
C SER A 555 -21.38 -18.05 23.71
N LEU A 556 -20.25 -18.71 23.48
CA LEU A 556 -19.34 -18.33 22.40
C LEU A 556 -19.91 -18.65 21.02
N SER A 557 -20.48 -19.84 20.80
CA SER A 557 -21.16 -20.15 19.53
C SER A 557 -22.30 -19.16 19.26
N ALA A 558 -23.05 -18.77 20.30
CA ALA A 558 -24.07 -17.73 20.20
C ALA A 558 -23.50 -16.34 19.88
N THR A 559 -22.35 -15.96 20.47
CA THR A 559 -21.63 -14.73 20.16
C THR A 559 -21.12 -14.70 18.72
N ILE A 560 -20.62 -15.83 18.20
CA ILE A 560 -20.21 -15.96 16.80
C ILE A 560 -21.44 -15.85 15.87
N ASP A 561 -22.57 -16.49 16.21
CA ASP A 561 -23.82 -16.38 15.44
C ASP A 561 -24.38 -14.94 15.45
N GLU A 562 -24.25 -14.23 16.58
CA GLU A 562 -24.72 -12.85 16.73
C GLU A 562 -23.88 -11.87 15.93
N HIS A 563 -22.55 -11.95 16.04
CA HIS A 563 -21.64 -10.99 15.42
C HIS A 563 -21.24 -11.34 14.00
N LEU A 564 -21.38 -12.61 13.59
CA LEU A 564 -20.93 -13.14 12.30
C LEU A 564 -19.50 -12.71 11.96
N PRO A 565 -18.53 -12.94 12.86
CA PRO A 565 -17.17 -12.46 12.66
C PRO A 565 -16.48 -13.18 11.52
N TRP A 566 -15.51 -12.50 10.92
CA TRP A 566 -14.69 -13.11 9.89
C TRP A 566 -13.50 -13.89 10.47
N ALA A 567 -13.10 -13.60 11.70
CA ALA A 567 -12.09 -14.34 12.47
C ALA A 567 -12.21 -14.06 13.98
N VAL A 568 -11.52 -14.89 14.78
CA VAL A 568 -11.36 -14.75 16.23
C VAL A 568 -9.87 -14.81 16.58
N ILE A 569 -9.38 -13.90 17.42
CA ILE A 569 -8.03 -13.94 18.00
C ILE A 569 -8.14 -14.20 19.51
N ASP A 570 -7.46 -15.23 19.99
CA ASP A 570 -7.26 -15.44 21.42
C ASP A 570 -6.00 -14.71 21.91
N ALA A 571 -6.18 -13.48 22.41
CA ALA A 571 -5.09 -12.61 22.86
C ALA A 571 -4.78 -12.74 24.36
N ARG A 572 -5.31 -13.77 25.04
CA ARG A 572 -5.14 -13.97 26.50
C ARG A 572 -3.75 -14.47 26.92
N GLN A 573 -2.80 -14.57 25.99
CA GLN A 573 -1.43 -14.96 26.33
C GLN A 573 -0.81 -13.94 27.28
N ARG A 574 -0.20 -14.46 28.35
CA ARG A 574 0.63 -13.69 29.26
C ARG A 574 2.10 -13.87 28.91
N PHE A 575 2.89 -12.82 29.09
CA PHE A 575 4.33 -12.76 28.80
C PHE A 575 5.13 -12.51 30.09
N GLY A 576 6.45 -12.75 30.03
CA GLY A 576 7.38 -12.48 31.13
C GLY A 576 7.03 -13.16 32.46
N ALA A 577 7.38 -12.51 33.58
CA ALA A 577 7.20 -13.05 34.94
C ALA A 577 5.73 -13.37 35.30
N ALA A 578 4.76 -12.68 34.67
CA ALA A 578 3.34 -12.95 34.84
C ALA A 578 2.91 -14.32 34.25
N ALA A 579 3.66 -14.83 33.27
CA ALA A 579 3.48 -16.16 32.71
C ALA A 579 4.10 -17.25 33.61
N ASP A 580 5.25 -16.97 34.24
CA ASP A 580 5.97 -17.94 35.09
C ASP A 580 5.22 -18.24 36.41
N GLY A 581 4.33 -17.34 36.83
CA GLY A 581 3.42 -17.53 37.97
C GLY A 581 2.26 -18.51 37.71
N GLN A 582 2.06 -19.00 36.47
CA GLN A 582 0.98 -19.94 36.14
C GLN A 582 1.24 -21.34 36.72
N ARG A 583 0.74 -21.59 37.92
CA ARG A 583 0.64 -22.93 38.53
C ARG A 583 -0.18 -23.88 37.64
N GLU A 584 0.00 -25.20 37.79
CA GLU A 584 -0.67 -26.27 37.01
C GLU A 584 -2.18 -26.08 36.77
N ARG A 585 -2.91 -25.49 37.74
CA ARG A 585 -4.36 -25.22 37.61
C ARG A 585 -4.69 -24.10 36.61
N GLY A 586 -3.85 -23.07 36.51
CA GLY A 586 -4.01 -22.00 35.52
C GLY A 586 -3.75 -22.51 34.10
N GLY A 587 -2.72 -23.35 33.95
CA GLY A 587 -2.40 -23.99 32.68
C GLY A 587 -3.50 -24.89 32.13
N ARG A 588 -4.09 -25.76 32.97
CA ARG A 588 -5.22 -26.61 32.55
C ARG A 588 -6.42 -25.80 32.08
N ARG A 589 -6.74 -24.72 32.79
CA ARG A 589 -7.84 -23.83 32.44
C ARG A 589 -7.60 -23.14 31.08
N ALA A 590 -6.37 -22.69 30.81
CA ALA A 590 -6.02 -22.09 29.52
C ALA A 590 -6.24 -23.07 28.35
N VAL A 591 -5.82 -24.33 28.51
CA VAL A 591 -6.02 -25.39 27.50
C VAL A 591 -7.51 -25.70 27.30
N GLU A 592 -8.29 -25.75 28.37
CA GLU A 592 -9.74 -25.96 28.29
C GLU A 592 -10.45 -24.80 27.56
N GLU A 593 -10.13 -23.56 27.92
CA GLU A 593 -10.77 -22.38 27.33
C GLU A 593 -10.42 -22.19 25.85
N VAL A 594 -9.17 -22.43 25.44
CA VAL A 594 -8.79 -22.39 24.02
C VAL A 594 -9.40 -23.56 23.23
N GLY A 595 -9.59 -24.73 23.86
CA GLY A 595 -10.27 -25.86 23.25
C GLY A 595 -11.75 -25.55 22.96
N LEU A 596 -12.44 -24.86 23.87
CA LEU A 596 -13.80 -24.38 23.63
C LEU A 596 -13.85 -23.38 22.46
N LEU A 597 -12.88 -22.47 22.38
CA LEU A 597 -12.74 -21.54 21.26
C LEU A 597 -12.53 -22.25 19.93
N ALA A 598 -11.59 -23.20 19.88
CA ALA A 598 -11.27 -23.97 18.70
C ALA A 598 -12.48 -24.76 18.18
N ALA A 599 -13.21 -25.44 19.07
CA ALA A 599 -14.40 -26.19 18.71
C ALA A 599 -15.51 -25.28 18.14
N ALA A 600 -15.83 -24.17 18.80
CA ALA A 600 -16.87 -23.24 18.34
C ALA A 600 -16.51 -22.61 16.98
N CYS A 601 -15.26 -22.15 16.82
CA CYS A 601 -14.78 -21.58 15.55
C CYS A 601 -14.84 -22.62 14.41
N ALA A 602 -14.46 -23.87 14.67
CA ALA A 602 -14.49 -24.94 13.68
C ALA A 602 -15.92 -25.29 13.24
N GLU A 603 -16.88 -25.37 14.18
CA GLU A 603 -18.29 -25.63 13.88
C GLU A 603 -18.90 -24.57 12.95
N GLN A 604 -18.44 -23.32 13.06
CA GLN A 604 -18.96 -22.17 12.31
C GLN A 604 -18.06 -21.74 11.14
N SER A 605 -16.98 -22.49 10.86
CA SER A 605 -16.00 -22.17 9.80
C SER A 605 -15.39 -20.77 9.92
N VAL A 606 -15.12 -20.33 11.16
CA VAL A 606 -14.47 -19.06 11.46
C VAL A 606 -13.01 -19.32 11.78
N THR A 607 -12.08 -18.55 11.19
CA THR A 607 -10.66 -18.71 11.48
C THR A 607 -10.33 -18.33 12.92
N LEU A 608 -9.63 -19.21 13.64
CA LEU A 608 -9.07 -18.95 14.96
C LEU A 608 -7.56 -18.65 14.88
N VAL A 609 -7.14 -17.57 15.54
CA VAL A 609 -5.73 -17.33 15.89
C VAL A 609 -5.50 -17.68 17.35
N ALA A 610 -4.59 -18.61 17.61
CA ALA A 610 -4.21 -19.04 18.95
C ALA A 610 -2.73 -18.74 19.21
N MET A 611 -2.44 -18.36 20.45
CA MET A 611 -1.10 -17.98 20.85
C MET A 611 -0.31 -19.13 21.49
N SER A 612 0.95 -19.23 21.08
CA SER A 612 1.98 -20.12 21.62
C SER A 612 3.26 -19.31 21.93
N SER A 613 4.35 -19.98 22.32
CA SER A 613 5.60 -19.32 22.67
C SER A 613 6.82 -20.14 22.29
N ALA A 614 7.99 -19.50 22.28
CA ALA A 614 9.27 -20.19 22.11
C ALA A 614 9.58 -21.25 23.19
N HIS A 615 8.89 -21.21 24.35
CA HIS A 615 9.07 -22.17 25.45
C HIS A 615 8.57 -23.59 25.13
N VAL A 616 7.97 -23.81 23.96
CA VAL A 616 7.68 -25.16 23.47
C VAL A 616 8.94 -25.93 23.06
N PHE A 617 10.11 -25.28 23.04
CA PHE A 617 11.39 -25.88 22.70
C PHE A 617 12.34 -25.92 23.92
N ASP A 618 13.27 -26.87 23.90
CA ASP A 618 14.25 -27.11 24.97
C ASP A 618 15.54 -26.27 24.87
N GLY A 619 15.74 -25.57 23.76
CA GLY A 619 16.97 -24.81 23.49
C GLY A 619 18.19 -25.67 23.15
N ALA A 620 18.09 -27.00 23.06
CA ALA A 620 19.22 -27.90 22.85
C ALA A 620 19.77 -27.92 21.40
N LYS A 621 19.04 -27.35 20.43
CA LYS A 621 19.37 -27.42 18.99
C LYS A 621 20.68 -26.70 18.62
N GLY A 622 21.09 -25.70 19.39
CA GLY A 622 22.31 -24.89 19.10
C GLY A 622 22.20 -23.97 17.87
N THR A 623 21.04 -23.97 17.20
CA THR A 623 20.65 -23.03 16.13
C THR A 623 19.19 -22.64 16.35
N PRO A 624 18.72 -21.49 15.83
CA PRO A 624 17.31 -21.12 15.97
C PRO A 624 16.32 -22.19 15.49
N TYR A 625 15.20 -22.32 16.20
CA TYR A 625 14.12 -23.25 15.89
C TYR A 625 13.20 -22.66 14.82
N VAL A 626 12.88 -23.45 13.79
CA VAL A 626 11.93 -23.11 12.74
C VAL A 626 10.60 -23.83 12.98
N GLU A 627 9.56 -23.44 12.26
CA GLU A 627 8.18 -23.89 12.47
C GLU A 627 8.04 -25.42 12.43
N SER A 628 8.79 -26.09 11.54
CA SER A 628 8.79 -27.55 11.38
C SER A 628 9.53 -28.33 12.46
N ASP A 629 10.30 -27.67 13.33
CA ASP A 629 11.04 -28.38 14.36
C ASP A 629 10.10 -29.04 15.38
N PRO A 630 10.44 -30.25 15.87
CA PRO A 630 9.63 -30.93 16.87
C PRO A 630 9.64 -30.15 18.20
N ILE A 631 8.46 -30.00 18.79
CA ILE A 631 8.33 -29.41 20.13
C ILE A 631 8.95 -30.33 21.18
N SER A 632 9.64 -29.72 22.14
CA SER A 632 10.36 -30.35 23.24
C SER A 632 10.19 -29.47 24.51
N PRO A 633 8.94 -29.31 25.00
CA PRO A 633 8.66 -28.32 26.04
C PRO A 633 9.38 -28.65 27.35
N VAL A 634 9.96 -27.62 27.97
CA VAL A 634 10.61 -27.71 29.28
C VAL A 634 9.87 -26.79 30.26
N GLY A 635 9.62 -27.31 31.46
CA GLY A 635 8.94 -26.55 32.52
C GLY A 635 7.44 -26.32 32.28
N PRO A 636 6.73 -25.72 33.26
CA PRO A 636 5.28 -25.60 33.22
C PRO A 636 4.75 -24.78 32.03
N ARG A 637 5.38 -23.64 31.70
CA ARG A 637 4.97 -22.75 30.61
C ARG A 637 5.04 -23.46 29.26
N GLY A 638 6.16 -24.11 28.96
CA GLY A 638 6.34 -24.90 27.74
C GLY A 638 5.29 -26.01 27.59
N HIS A 639 5.04 -26.77 28.67
CA HIS A 639 4.05 -27.86 28.63
C HIS A 639 2.63 -27.35 28.38
N VAL A 640 2.26 -26.19 28.93
CA VAL A 640 0.96 -25.57 28.68
C VAL A 640 0.82 -25.16 27.22
N HIS A 641 1.80 -24.44 26.66
CA HIS A 641 1.73 -24.02 25.25
C HIS A 641 1.76 -25.21 24.28
N ALA A 642 2.54 -26.26 24.56
CA ALA A 642 2.50 -27.50 23.79
C ALA A 642 1.11 -28.15 23.81
N ALA A 643 0.44 -28.16 24.97
CA ALA A 643 -0.92 -28.68 25.08
C ALA A 643 -1.96 -27.78 24.37
N VAL A 644 -1.77 -26.46 24.37
CA VAL A 644 -2.58 -25.51 23.57
C VAL A 644 -2.43 -25.81 22.08
N GLU A 645 -1.21 -25.95 21.57
CA GLU A 645 -0.96 -26.25 20.15
C GLU A 645 -1.65 -27.55 19.72
N ALA A 646 -1.48 -28.63 20.50
CA ALA A 646 -2.11 -29.91 20.23
C ALA A 646 -3.64 -29.82 20.24
N THR A 647 -4.21 -29.18 21.26
CA THR A 647 -5.66 -29.04 21.40
C THR A 647 -6.28 -28.24 20.24
N VAL A 648 -5.65 -27.13 19.85
CA VAL A 648 -6.14 -26.28 18.76
C VAL A 648 -6.02 -27.00 17.42
N ALA A 649 -4.90 -27.69 17.16
CA ALA A 649 -4.70 -28.46 15.94
C ALA A 649 -5.66 -29.66 15.82
N ASP A 650 -6.03 -30.30 16.93
CA ASP A 650 -6.97 -31.42 16.95
C ASP A 650 -8.42 -30.99 16.69
N LEU A 651 -8.80 -29.79 17.14
CA LEU A 651 -10.20 -29.32 17.12
C LEU A 651 -10.52 -28.42 15.93
N HIS A 652 -9.56 -27.66 15.42
CA HIS A 652 -9.77 -26.71 14.33
C HIS A 652 -9.04 -27.16 13.06
N PRO A 653 -9.69 -27.16 11.88
CA PRO A 653 -9.10 -27.74 10.67
C PRO A 653 -7.93 -26.93 10.07
N ALA A 654 -7.94 -25.60 10.25
CA ALA A 654 -6.90 -24.71 9.72
C ALA A 654 -6.70 -23.47 10.63
N PRO A 655 -6.29 -23.65 11.90
CA PRO A 655 -6.04 -22.52 12.80
C PRO A 655 -4.74 -21.82 12.42
N LEU A 656 -4.59 -20.56 12.81
CA LEU A 656 -3.30 -19.87 12.83
C LEU A 656 -2.73 -19.94 14.24
N ILE A 657 -1.62 -20.64 14.42
CA ILE A 657 -0.93 -20.77 15.71
C ILE A 657 0.33 -19.90 15.67
N VAL A 658 0.41 -18.91 16.55
CA VAL A 658 1.53 -17.95 16.59
C VAL A 658 2.46 -18.30 17.75
N ARG A 659 3.66 -18.81 17.47
CA ARG A 659 4.75 -18.90 18.46
C ARG A 659 5.46 -17.55 18.52
N ALA A 660 5.16 -16.76 19.54
CA ALA A 660 5.76 -15.45 19.72
C ALA A 660 7.07 -15.53 20.53
N GLY A 661 7.96 -14.57 20.26
CA GLY A 661 9.06 -14.22 21.17
C GLY A 661 8.55 -13.63 22.50
N GLU A 662 9.46 -13.33 23.43
CA GLU A 662 9.11 -12.60 24.66
C GLU A 662 8.62 -11.19 24.30
N ALA A 663 7.54 -10.75 24.95
CA ALA A 663 6.93 -9.48 24.61
C ALA A 663 7.82 -8.31 25.04
N LEU A 664 8.07 -7.39 24.11
CA LEU A 664 8.61 -6.08 24.40
C LEU A 664 7.44 -5.09 24.50
N PRO A 665 7.11 -4.58 25.70
CA PRO A 665 6.00 -3.65 25.87
C PRO A 665 6.33 -2.28 25.29
N SER A 666 5.29 -1.49 24.99
CA SER A 666 5.40 -0.10 24.53
C SER A 666 4.72 0.82 25.55
N PRO A 667 5.30 2.00 25.89
CA PRO A 667 4.85 2.87 26.99
C PRO A 667 3.37 3.19 27.03
N ASP A 668 2.70 3.27 25.89
CA ASP A 668 1.24 3.31 25.79
C ASP A 668 0.85 3.04 24.34
N GLY A 669 -0.40 2.65 24.09
CA GLY A 669 -1.03 2.55 22.77
C GLY A 669 -1.19 3.90 22.05
N GLY A 670 -0.11 4.69 21.99
CA GLY A 670 -0.05 6.04 21.44
C GLY A 670 -0.16 7.13 22.51
N ARG A 671 0.89 7.96 22.59
CA ARG A 671 1.10 9.19 23.39
C ARG A 671 1.80 8.95 24.73
N HIS A 672 3.09 9.30 24.82
CA HIS A 672 3.68 10.20 25.84
C HIS A 672 5.23 10.16 25.84
N GLY A 673 5.84 11.35 25.77
CA GLY A 673 7.24 11.67 25.48
C GLY A 673 8.31 10.79 26.13
N LEU A 674 9.18 10.17 25.32
CA LEU A 674 10.49 9.74 25.76
C LEU A 674 11.54 10.84 25.50
N GLY A 675 12.34 11.14 26.52
CA GLY A 675 13.69 11.63 26.31
C GLY A 675 14.55 10.52 25.69
N GLU A 676 15.63 10.92 25.01
CA GLU A 676 16.61 10.10 24.27
C GLU A 676 16.51 8.57 24.49
N ALA A 677 16.15 7.85 23.42
CA ALA A 677 16.18 6.39 23.39
C ALA A 677 17.55 5.87 23.84
N PRO A 678 17.62 4.83 24.69
CA PRO A 678 18.91 4.21 24.99
C PRO A 678 19.52 3.71 23.68
N SER A 679 20.79 4.05 23.45
CA SER A 679 21.57 3.47 22.36
C SER A 679 21.73 1.98 22.63
N VAL A 680 20.77 1.17 22.17
CA VAL A 680 20.88 -0.29 22.15
C VAL A 680 21.87 -0.62 21.04
N VAL A 681 23.14 -0.71 21.43
CA VAL A 681 24.18 -1.26 20.58
C VAL A 681 23.91 -2.76 20.52
N ALA A 682 23.25 -3.22 19.47
CA ALA A 682 23.27 -4.63 19.09
C ALA A 682 24.73 -5.00 18.80
N GLY A 683 25.44 -5.52 19.80
CA GLY A 683 26.89 -5.63 19.75
C GLY A 683 27.48 -6.63 20.73
N GLY A 684 27.56 -7.88 20.27
CA GLY A 684 28.63 -8.86 20.52
C GLY A 684 29.34 -8.82 21.87
N GLY A 685 28.90 -9.68 22.79
CA GLY A 685 29.59 -9.93 24.06
C GLY A 685 28.81 -10.80 25.05
N GLU A 686 27.51 -11.01 24.83
CA GLU A 686 26.66 -11.81 25.69
C GLU A 686 26.83 -13.32 25.42
N ASP A 687 26.68 -14.14 26.47
CA ASP A 687 26.65 -15.59 26.35
C ASP A 687 25.43 -15.96 25.47
N PRO A 688 25.59 -16.75 24.39
CA PRO A 688 24.47 -17.23 23.60
C PRO A 688 23.34 -17.86 24.43
N ALA A 689 23.66 -18.42 25.61
CA ALA A 689 22.68 -18.95 26.55
C ALA A 689 21.70 -17.88 27.12
N ASP A 690 22.09 -16.60 27.12
CA ASP A 690 21.33 -15.49 27.72
C ASP A 690 20.50 -14.68 26.71
N LEU A 691 20.56 -15.03 25.43
CA LEU A 691 19.76 -14.40 24.38
C LEU A 691 18.30 -14.88 24.40
N VAL A 692 17.37 -14.04 23.95
CA VAL A 692 15.96 -14.41 23.74
C VAL A 692 15.43 -13.81 22.45
N SER A 693 14.52 -14.52 21.79
CA SER A 693 13.70 -13.93 20.73
C SER A 693 12.70 -12.97 21.36
N VAL A 694 12.58 -11.78 20.80
CA VAL A 694 11.70 -10.72 21.30
C VAL A 694 10.67 -10.32 20.26
N ALA A 695 9.50 -9.87 20.71
CA ALA A 695 8.42 -9.40 19.87
C ALA A 695 7.80 -8.14 20.47
N ALA A 696 8.02 -6.98 19.85
CA ALA A 696 7.32 -5.76 20.22
C ALA A 696 5.82 -5.93 19.97
N LEU A 697 5.01 -5.63 20.99
CA LEU A 697 3.56 -5.89 20.93
C LEU A 697 2.85 -5.18 19.75
N PRO A 698 3.19 -3.91 19.38
CA PRO A 698 2.61 -3.29 18.19
C PRO A 698 2.95 -4.06 16.91
N ASP A 699 4.21 -4.43 16.71
CA ASP A 699 4.65 -5.15 15.52
C ASP A 699 4.09 -6.58 15.46
N LEU A 700 3.94 -7.23 16.62
CA LEU A 700 3.29 -8.54 16.73
C LEU A 700 1.82 -8.45 16.31
N ALA A 701 1.08 -7.43 16.78
CA ALA A 701 -0.30 -7.20 16.40
C ALA A 701 -0.45 -6.93 14.89
N GLU A 702 0.42 -6.09 14.32
CA GLU A 702 0.44 -5.81 12.88
C GLU A 702 0.71 -7.06 12.04
N ALA A 703 1.73 -7.85 12.42
CA ALA A 703 2.09 -9.09 11.72
C ALA A 703 0.98 -10.16 11.82
N MET A 704 0.34 -10.29 12.99
CA MET A 704 -0.80 -11.19 13.17
C MET A 704 -1.97 -10.82 12.27
N LEU A 705 -2.30 -9.54 12.18
CA LEU A 705 -3.37 -9.06 11.30
C LEU A 705 -3.03 -9.30 9.82
N ASP A 706 -1.80 -9.06 9.39
CA ASP A 706 -1.38 -9.33 8.01
C ASP A 706 -1.50 -10.80 7.63
N LEU A 707 -0.97 -11.72 8.46
CA LEU A 707 -1.08 -13.16 8.23
C LEU A 707 -2.54 -13.62 8.21
N LEU A 708 -3.35 -13.12 9.15
CA LEU A 708 -4.76 -13.48 9.25
C LEU A 708 -5.56 -12.98 8.04
N ILE A 709 -5.30 -11.77 7.55
CA ILE A 709 -5.93 -11.21 6.35
C ILE A 709 -5.48 -11.94 5.08
N ASP A 710 -4.22 -12.37 5.02
CA ASP A 710 -3.68 -13.20 3.94
C ASP A 710 -4.29 -14.62 3.90
N GLY A 711 -5.02 -15.02 4.94
CA GLY A 711 -5.63 -16.34 5.06
C GLY A 711 -4.62 -17.43 5.46
N GLU A 712 -3.54 -17.04 6.13
CA GLU A 712 -2.51 -17.96 6.59
C GLU A 712 -3.02 -18.88 7.71
N SER A 713 -2.46 -20.08 7.75
CA SER A 713 -2.79 -21.12 8.74
C SER A 713 -1.58 -21.99 9.07
N GLY A 714 -1.75 -22.83 10.09
CA GLY A 714 -0.69 -23.62 10.69
C GLY A 714 0.13 -22.79 11.68
N VAL A 715 1.32 -23.29 11.99
CA VAL A 715 2.24 -22.65 12.93
C VAL A 715 3.07 -21.57 12.22
N TRP A 716 3.20 -20.41 12.86
CA TRP A 716 4.04 -19.29 12.46
C TRP A 716 4.88 -18.82 13.64
N HIS A 717 6.18 -18.58 13.42
CA HIS A 717 7.04 -17.92 14.40
C HIS A 717 6.99 -16.40 14.19
N LEU A 718 6.65 -15.64 15.22
CA LEU A 718 6.65 -14.17 15.19
C LEU A 718 7.60 -13.62 16.26
N ALA A 719 8.76 -13.15 15.80
CA ALA A 719 9.75 -12.42 16.58
C ALA A 719 10.50 -11.46 15.66
N HIS A 720 11.18 -10.48 16.26
CA HIS A 720 12.19 -9.70 15.53
C HIS A 720 13.34 -10.61 15.08
N PRO A 721 13.93 -10.37 13.90
CA PRO A 721 15.05 -11.17 13.39
C PRO A 721 16.26 -11.19 14.33
N GLU A 722 16.52 -10.06 14.99
CA GLU A 722 17.61 -9.92 15.95
C GLU A 722 17.14 -10.33 17.36
N PRO A 723 17.86 -11.24 18.06
CA PRO A 723 17.59 -11.53 19.46
C PRO A 723 18.09 -10.40 20.38
N MET A 724 17.65 -10.43 21.63
CA MET A 724 18.03 -9.48 22.69
C MET A 724 18.52 -10.24 23.93
N GLY A 725 19.44 -9.67 24.70
CA GLY A 725 19.85 -10.24 25.99
C GLY A 725 18.73 -10.19 27.03
N ARG A 726 18.61 -11.20 27.89
CA ARG A 726 17.58 -11.23 28.96
C ARG A 726 17.66 -10.01 29.88
N ASP A 727 18.87 -9.61 30.30
CA ASP A 727 19.06 -8.44 31.16
C ASP A 727 18.65 -7.14 30.46
N GLU A 728 18.85 -7.07 29.15
CA GLU A 728 18.42 -5.93 28.33
C GLU A 728 16.90 -5.87 28.21
N LEU A 729 16.24 -7.01 27.98
CA LEU A 729 14.79 -7.10 27.97
C LEU A 729 14.19 -6.64 29.31
N VAL A 730 14.73 -7.11 30.44
CA VAL A 730 14.26 -6.71 31.78
C VAL A 730 14.44 -5.20 32.01
N ARG A 731 15.56 -4.61 31.55
CA ARG A 731 15.75 -3.15 31.61
C ARG A 731 14.73 -2.41 30.76
N ALA A 732 14.45 -2.90 29.56
CA ALA A 732 13.46 -2.29 28.67
C ALA A 732 12.04 -2.38 29.26
N GLU A 733 11.66 -3.52 29.84
CA GLU A 733 10.38 -3.70 30.54
C GLU A 733 10.27 -2.75 31.75
N GLY A 734 11.31 -2.64 32.57
CA GLY A 734 11.33 -1.75 33.73
C GLY A 734 11.18 -0.28 33.36
N LEU A 735 11.89 0.17 32.32
CA LEU A 735 11.78 1.54 31.80
C LEU A 735 10.36 1.85 31.32
N VAL A 736 9.72 0.89 30.63
CA VAL A 736 8.33 1.03 30.15
C VAL A 736 7.35 1.08 31.32
N GLY A 737 7.51 0.23 32.34
CA GLY A 737 6.67 0.24 33.54
C GLY A 737 6.74 1.56 34.32
N ASP A 738 7.94 2.11 34.49
CA ASP A 738 8.16 3.41 35.15
C ASP A 738 7.49 4.57 34.39
N LEU A 739 7.41 4.50 33.06
CA LEU A 739 6.76 5.51 32.21
C LEU A 739 5.24 5.39 32.20
N ALA A 740 4.71 4.17 32.28
CA ALA A 740 3.27 3.90 32.36
C ALA A 740 2.65 4.28 33.72
N GLY A 741 3.46 4.68 34.69
CA GLY A 741 3.00 5.01 36.05
C GLY A 741 2.49 3.78 36.82
N GLU A 742 2.85 2.57 36.37
CA GLU A 742 2.63 1.34 37.12
C GLU A 742 3.72 1.24 38.21
N GLU A 743 3.38 0.81 39.43
CA GLU A 743 4.45 0.55 40.41
C GLU A 743 5.34 -0.57 39.85
N PRO A 744 6.68 -0.41 39.81
CA PRO A 744 7.57 -1.47 39.39
C PRO A 744 7.22 -2.70 40.22
N SER A 745 6.81 -3.79 39.58
CA SER A 745 6.34 -4.96 40.32
C SER A 745 7.44 -5.34 41.31
N SER A 746 7.12 -5.27 42.60
CA SER A 746 8.08 -5.44 43.70
C SER A 746 8.70 -6.84 43.77
N SER A 747 8.39 -7.71 42.79
CA SER A 747 8.99 -9.01 42.53
C SER A 747 10.16 -9.00 41.54
N LEU A 748 10.43 -7.91 40.81
CA LEU A 748 11.52 -7.87 39.81
C LEU A 748 12.90 -7.65 40.46
N ALA A 749 12.96 -6.90 41.56
CA ALA A 749 14.21 -6.68 42.31
C ALA A 749 14.69 -7.94 43.06
N THR A 750 13.82 -8.91 43.31
CA THR A 750 14.14 -10.12 44.08
C THR A 750 14.63 -11.29 43.25
N VAL A 751 14.59 -11.24 41.91
CA VAL A 751 15.10 -12.32 41.05
C VAL A 751 16.64 -12.28 40.91
N ALA A 752 17.26 -11.12 41.13
CA ALA A 752 18.73 -11.00 41.08
C ALA A 752 19.43 -11.60 42.33
N ASP A 753 18.75 -11.67 43.48
CA ASP A 753 19.36 -12.07 44.76
C ASP A 753 19.09 -13.54 45.15
N GLU A 754 18.25 -14.28 44.43
CA GLU A 754 17.99 -15.71 44.65
C GLU A 754 18.52 -16.59 43.51
N VAL A 755 19.80 -16.43 43.13
CA VAL A 755 20.50 -17.40 42.25
C VAL A 755 20.91 -18.62 43.08
N GLY A 756 19.92 -19.42 43.48
CA GLY A 756 20.08 -20.78 43.98
C GLY A 756 19.77 -21.79 42.88
N THR A 757 20.81 -22.25 42.17
CA THR A 757 20.81 -23.48 41.34
C THR A 757 19.53 -23.75 40.52
N HIS A 758 19.26 -22.95 39.51
CA HIS A 758 18.46 -23.40 38.36
C HIS A 758 19.37 -23.52 37.15
N THR A 759 19.39 -24.72 36.56
CA THR A 759 20.10 -25.02 35.32
C THR A 759 19.71 -23.98 34.26
N PRO A 760 20.67 -23.33 33.57
CA PRO A 760 20.32 -22.38 32.53
C PRO A 760 19.52 -23.13 31.46
N VAL A 761 18.26 -22.75 31.30
CA VAL A 761 17.45 -23.20 30.16
C VAL A 761 18.08 -22.52 28.97
N SER A 762 18.75 -23.30 28.12
CA SER A 762 19.31 -22.83 26.85
C SER A 762 18.26 -21.98 26.11
N SER A 763 18.70 -20.86 25.54
CA SER A 763 17.83 -19.94 24.82
C SER A 763 17.18 -20.62 23.61
N ALA A 764 15.88 -20.91 23.70
CA ALA A 764 15.09 -21.36 22.57
C ALA A 764 14.84 -20.20 21.59
N LEU A 765 15.87 -19.81 20.83
CA LEU A 765 15.73 -18.77 19.81
C LEU A 765 14.83 -19.26 18.67
N LEU A 766 13.91 -18.42 18.24
CA LEU A 766 13.09 -18.63 17.05
C LEU A 766 13.86 -18.16 15.81
N GLY A 767 13.84 -18.99 14.77
CA GLY A 767 14.01 -18.60 13.38
C GLY A 767 12.68 -18.78 12.65
N SER A 768 12.64 -18.51 11.34
CA SER A 768 11.46 -18.82 10.52
C SER A 768 11.86 -19.37 9.16
N GLU A 769 11.31 -20.52 8.79
CA GLU A 769 11.36 -21.04 7.41
C GLU A 769 10.24 -20.45 6.54
N ARG A 770 9.25 -19.81 7.18
CA ARG A 770 8.14 -19.12 6.53
C ARG A 770 8.41 -17.64 6.24
N GLY A 771 9.49 -17.08 6.79
CA GLY A 771 9.96 -15.72 6.55
C GLY A 771 9.74 -14.76 7.72
N TRP A 772 10.56 -13.71 7.78
CA TRP A 772 10.46 -12.68 8.81
C TRP A 772 9.43 -11.62 8.42
N VAL A 773 8.25 -11.68 9.03
CA VAL A 773 7.17 -10.72 8.77
C VAL A 773 7.31 -9.44 9.61
N MET A 774 7.87 -9.56 10.82
CA MET A 774 8.14 -8.43 11.71
C MET A 774 9.36 -7.62 11.23
N PRO A 775 9.40 -6.29 11.48
CA PRO A 775 10.55 -5.46 11.16
C PRO A 775 11.77 -5.84 12.01
N SER A 776 12.94 -5.31 11.62
CA SER A 776 14.15 -5.42 12.47
C SER A 776 13.92 -4.82 13.85
N LEU A 777 14.58 -5.38 14.85
CA LEU A 777 14.49 -4.91 16.23
C LEU A 777 14.89 -3.44 16.36
N ALA A 778 15.92 -3.00 15.62
CA ALA A 778 16.34 -1.60 15.59
C ALA A 778 15.20 -0.66 15.13
N ARG A 779 14.45 -1.07 14.10
CA ARG A 779 13.31 -0.29 13.59
C ARG A 779 12.15 -0.27 14.59
N ALA A 780 11.92 -1.38 15.29
CA ALA A 780 10.91 -1.49 16.34
C ALA A 780 11.22 -0.54 17.52
N LEU A 781 12.46 -0.57 18.01
CA LEU A 781 12.92 0.30 19.10
C LEU A 781 12.83 1.79 18.73
N ASP A 782 13.24 2.13 17.50
CA ASP A 782 13.07 3.48 16.95
C ASP A 782 11.59 3.90 16.90
N GLY A 783 10.69 2.98 16.56
CA GLY A 783 9.24 3.20 16.52
C GLY A 783 8.67 3.47 17.91
N ILE A 784 9.08 2.67 18.91
CA ILE A 784 8.71 2.84 20.32
C ILE A 784 9.21 4.19 20.82
N ALA A 785 10.46 4.55 20.53
CA ALA A 785 11.06 5.83 20.91
C ALA A 785 10.35 7.04 20.31
N ARG A 786 9.87 6.96 19.05
CA ARG A 786 9.15 8.05 18.38
C ARG A 786 7.68 8.18 18.81
N SER A 787 7.08 7.09 19.29
CA SER A 787 5.67 7.05 19.72
C SER A 787 5.46 7.53 21.14
N ALA A 788 6.55 7.55 21.90
CA ALA A 788 6.65 8.21 23.18
C ALA A 788 6.90 9.70 22.96
#